data_AF-A0AA39E853-F1
#
_entry.id   AF-A0AA39E853-F1
#
_cell.length_a   1.000
_cell.length_b   1.000
_cell.length_c   1.000
_cell.angle_alpha   90.00
_cell.angle_beta   90.00
_cell.angle_gamma   90.00
#
_symmetry.space_group_name_H-M   'P 1'
#
loop_
_entity.id
_entity.type
_entity.pdbx_description
1 polymer ?
#
loop_
_entity_poly.entity_id
_entity_poly.type
_entity_poly.pdbx_seq_one_letter_code
_entity_poly.pdbx_strand_id
1 'polypeptide(L)'
;MLVEAGCLEDSSKAILKYVLVNSLWQPGSEGWPLKQFIRKEELVNKAKVNAETVSKQFYGFICTEVDILSHEQSTLFELNEYFRSSQNNGSVRGEILSARKIIDAHLHLISTLEDRGKSDLFTYLTGHSEERISSNQFSIETFVCFWKFWNFWKDEIVNMLGYLNGAAKKYVDYKEFCLNYMGVLKQSNKRTPLYLVLYPEADWVRKTDDRFLHRNGKLVFIDGSQFVSAARSYWYSELLSFCTRNSFPVFCQSIPLIYIFDATNFLMKTGSPHCWHPHAKTLLMFLEKSSERFFGYICPLDWRKSSTEAMVSLRENKLAGNLLREVILKNISLKGKLTYGQIGRAVMIMLGSCKLTDEFAERFSEDSPWKDFIKRLCATKRSELSSNSSAAAQEELSLILKLREALEDTYNANWGKEIDFVSPVCFLYLVEHLLFLVSYCQGYVFTTKALVVEWLIFQQWKTTPSASSLTDVGASEKTEILGDIYSFMASIVHELLCNVEGTVEWLEKSNTNSKDYPVLVLRLVVIMCLICVNLGKHFDLLFDLLGRSCIISHLPKPFYDAFLGRQKRSFVEVLAEALKQMESVLVIVSWGNNHFHFSPDAILVDDMVNQNKEGILRVLFPKNVSSRGQQSLIYSDCGNASEPDSSNSSTADQNMKARNEAEGNDLQENYEHFCEIFNVLKPLENAKDAGMETFTLDAPGVQVLVEKSINLIVAVMTQYFQMIPCDSEDENIPGKPNRVHCEDGNLLWHANRMVDGFKQLSYLLNWSPVFSGENLEKNMSNIQLLLKQLQSRKARVEPFMRQICLKNAAAAGSSTTGDKNG
;
A
#
# COMPACT_ATOMS: atom_id res chain seq x y z
N MET A 1 -47.71 10.86 -36.10
CA MET A 1 -47.30 9.77 -37.00
C MET A 1 -47.20 8.42 -36.29
N LEU A 2 -46.22 8.10 -35.43
CA LEU A 2 -46.16 6.77 -34.79
C LEU A 2 -47.30 6.52 -33.78
N VAL A 3 -47.63 7.52 -32.95
CA VAL A 3 -48.80 7.46 -32.05
C VAL A 3 -50.10 7.30 -32.83
N GLU A 4 -50.25 8.05 -33.92
CA GLU A 4 -51.41 7.99 -34.81
C GLU A 4 -51.51 6.67 -35.58
N ALA A 5 -50.38 5.96 -35.77
CA ALA A 5 -50.31 4.63 -36.38
C ALA A 5 -50.47 3.49 -35.35
N GLY A 6 -50.72 3.79 -34.07
CA GLY A 6 -50.84 2.79 -33.00
C GLY A 6 -49.52 2.18 -32.51
N CYS A 7 -48.37 2.62 -33.02
CA CYS A 7 -47.04 2.12 -32.64
C CYS A 7 -46.52 2.85 -31.40
N LEU A 8 -47.18 2.65 -30.25
CA LEU A 8 -46.89 3.37 -29.01
C LEU A 8 -45.52 3.01 -28.40
N GLU A 9 -45.09 1.75 -28.53
CA GLU A 9 -43.74 1.32 -28.14
C GLU A 9 -42.65 2.05 -28.92
N ASP A 10 -42.73 2.01 -30.25
CA ASP A 10 -41.77 2.66 -31.14
C ASP A 10 -41.77 4.17 -30.94
N SER A 11 -42.94 4.76 -30.68
CA SER A 11 -43.04 6.17 -30.32
C SER A 11 -42.26 6.48 -29.05
N SER A 12 -42.36 5.65 -28.02
CA SER A 12 -41.66 5.86 -26.74
C SER A 12 -40.14 5.72 -26.93
N LYS A 13 -39.69 4.69 -27.64
CA LYS A 13 -38.27 4.47 -27.97
C LYS A 13 -37.68 5.61 -28.81
N ALA A 14 -38.43 6.11 -29.80
CA ALA A 14 -38.04 7.24 -30.64
C ALA A 14 -37.89 8.54 -29.83
N ILE A 15 -38.80 8.78 -28.87
CA ILE A 15 -38.69 9.92 -27.96
C ILE A 15 -37.42 9.81 -27.10
N LEU A 16 -37.14 8.64 -26.50
CA LEU A 16 -35.91 8.46 -25.71
C LEU A 16 -34.64 8.65 -26.55
N LYS A 17 -34.64 8.18 -27.80
CA LYS A 17 -33.53 8.45 -28.74
C LYS A 17 -33.35 9.95 -28.96
N TYR A 18 -34.43 10.67 -29.20
CA TYR A 18 -34.38 12.12 -29.39
C TYR A 18 -33.86 12.84 -28.13
N VAL A 19 -34.33 12.42 -26.94
CA VAL A 19 -33.88 12.96 -25.64
C VAL A 19 -32.38 12.72 -25.43
N LEU A 20 -31.88 11.51 -25.73
CA LEU A 20 -30.46 11.19 -25.62
C LEU A 20 -29.61 12.13 -26.50
N VAL A 21 -29.94 12.23 -27.79
CA VAL A 21 -29.16 13.02 -28.75
C VAL A 21 -29.15 14.51 -28.36
N ASN A 22 -30.30 15.05 -27.95
CA ASN A 22 -30.41 16.43 -27.48
C ASN A 22 -29.70 16.70 -26.16
N SER A 23 -29.58 15.68 -25.30
CA SER A 23 -28.85 15.82 -24.04
C SER A 23 -27.33 15.78 -24.27
N LEU A 24 -26.85 15.11 -25.33
CA LEU A 24 -25.43 15.00 -25.67
C LEU A 24 -24.93 16.16 -26.53
N TRP A 25 -25.65 16.53 -27.59
CA TRP A 25 -25.10 17.34 -28.69
C TRP A 25 -25.71 18.73 -28.82
N GLN A 26 -26.00 19.37 -27.68
CA GLN A 26 -26.41 20.79 -27.68
C GLN A 26 -25.35 21.68 -28.32
N PRO A 27 -25.72 22.87 -28.83
CA PRO A 27 -24.76 23.83 -29.37
C PRO A 27 -23.63 24.10 -28.36
N GLY A 28 -22.38 23.89 -28.77
CA GLY A 28 -21.19 24.04 -27.94
C GLY A 28 -20.85 22.85 -27.01
N SER A 29 -21.64 21.77 -27.04
CA SER A 29 -21.36 20.55 -26.28
C SER A 29 -20.36 19.64 -26.98
N GLU A 30 -19.39 19.11 -26.23
CA GLU A 30 -18.45 18.09 -26.69
C GLU A 30 -19.00 16.65 -26.61
N GLY A 31 -20.27 16.49 -26.21
CA GLY A 31 -20.92 15.18 -26.02
C GLY A 31 -21.31 14.96 -24.57
N TRP A 32 -20.74 13.95 -23.92
CA TRP A 32 -20.93 13.68 -22.49
C TRP A 32 -20.40 14.84 -21.62
N PRO A 33 -20.97 15.15 -20.43
CA PRO A 33 -22.12 14.55 -19.75
C PRO A 33 -23.48 14.97 -20.33
N LEU A 34 -24.55 14.28 -19.93
CA LEU A 34 -25.93 14.59 -20.35
C LEU A 34 -26.40 15.94 -19.79
N LYS A 35 -27.01 16.75 -20.65
CA LYS A 35 -27.44 18.12 -20.36
C LYS A 35 -28.97 18.24 -20.36
N GLN A 36 -29.47 19.28 -19.69
CA GLN A 36 -30.88 19.67 -19.72
C GLN A 36 -31.19 20.49 -20.99
N PHE A 37 -32.34 20.30 -21.62
CA PHE A 37 -32.81 21.14 -22.73
C PHE A 37 -34.30 21.46 -22.64
N ILE A 38 -34.71 22.47 -23.40
CA ILE A 38 -36.09 22.95 -23.49
C ILE A 38 -37.00 21.81 -23.98
N ARG A 39 -38.09 21.53 -23.24
CA ARG A 39 -39.07 20.45 -23.47
C ARG A 39 -38.63 19.02 -23.11
N LYS A 40 -37.48 18.82 -22.47
CA LYS A 40 -37.06 17.47 -22.04
C LYS A 40 -38.11 16.77 -21.17
N GLU A 41 -38.66 17.46 -20.17
CA GLU A 41 -39.70 16.92 -19.28
C GLU A 41 -41.01 16.59 -20.02
N GLU A 42 -41.47 17.49 -20.90
CA GLU A 42 -42.67 17.27 -21.73
C GLU A 42 -42.52 15.99 -22.57
N LEU A 43 -41.37 15.80 -23.20
CA LEU A 43 -41.06 14.65 -24.03
C LEU A 43 -41.00 13.36 -23.20
N VAL A 44 -40.28 13.40 -22.08
CA VAL A 44 -40.15 12.28 -21.15
C VAL A 44 -41.53 11.85 -20.61
N ASN A 45 -42.38 12.80 -20.21
CA ASN A 45 -43.72 12.50 -19.72
C ASN A 45 -44.58 11.87 -20.83
N LYS A 46 -44.46 12.36 -22.06
CA LYS A 46 -45.14 11.76 -23.21
C LYS A 46 -44.69 10.32 -23.48
N ALA A 47 -43.40 10.02 -23.33
CA ALA A 47 -42.89 8.66 -23.45
C ALA A 47 -43.43 7.75 -22.33
N LYS A 48 -43.52 8.25 -21.09
CA LYS A 48 -44.09 7.52 -19.94
C LYS A 48 -45.57 7.18 -20.15
N VAL A 49 -46.39 8.16 -20.57
CA VAL A 49 -47.82 7.95 -20.84
C VAL A 49 -48.03 6.91 -21.95
N ASN A 50 -47.29 7.01 -23.05
CA ASN A 50 -47.34 6.02 -24.10
C ASN A 50 -46.95 4.62 -23.60
N ALA A 51 -45.92 4.53 -22.75
CA ALA A 51 -45.45 3.25 -22.22
C ALA A 51 -46.44 2.59 -21.26
N GLU A 52 -47.13 3.39 -20.44
CA GLU A 52 -48.15 2.93 -19.49
C GLU A 52 -49.31 2.25 -20.22
N THR A 53 -49.71 2.80 -21.37
CA THR A 53 -50.78 2.20 -22.19
C THR A 53 -50.38 0.88 -22.87
N VAL A 54 -49.09 0.58 -23.00
CA VAL A 54 -48.60 -0.66 -23.59
C VAL A 54 -48.57 -1.78 -22.56
N SER A 55 -47.81 -1.60 -21.47
CA SER A 55 -47.75 -2.57 -20.37
C SER A 55 -47.02 -2.00 -19.15
N LYS A 56 -47.29 -2.55 -17.96
CA LYS A 56 -46.57 -2.20 -16.73
C LYS A 56 -45.06 -2.47 -16.82
N GLN A 57 -44.66 -3.57 -17.48
CA GLN A 57 -43.26 -3.92 -17.64
C GLN A 57 -42.53 -2.92 -18.55
N PHE A 58 -43.15 -2.57 -19.68
CA PHE A 58 -42.59 -1.57 -20.60
C PHE A 58 -42.56 -0.17 -19.97
N TYR A 59 -43.57 0.19 -19.19
CA TYR A 59 -43.56 1.42 -18.39
C TYR A 59 -42.37 1.47 -17.41
N GLY A 60 -42.10 0.39 -16.67
CA GLY A 60 -40.95 0.29 -15.76
C GLY A 60 -39.61 0.43 -16.48
N PHE A 61 -39.47 -0.20 -17.66
CA PHE A 61 -38.31 -0.03 -18.53
C PHE A 61 -38.12 1.43 -18.96
N ILE A 62 -39.17 2.09 -19.44
CA ILE A 62 -39.11 3.49 -19.87
C ILE A 62 -38.79 4.42 -18.70
N CYS A 63 -39.32 4.17 -17.50
CA CYS A 63 -38.98 4.96 -16.31
C CYS A 63 -37.48 4.85 -15.98
N THR A 64 -36.95 3.63 -15.95
CA THR A 64 -35.51 3.41 -15.71
C THR A 64 -34.65 4.15 -16.73
N GLU A 65 -34.97 4.06 -18.02
CA GLU A 65 -34.24 4.74 -19.08
C GLU A 65 -34.33 6.27 -18.98
N VAL A 66 -35.48 6.79 -18.55
CA VAL A 66 -35.65 8.23 -18.29
C VAL A 66 -34.74 8.69 -17.16
N ASP A 67 -34.67 7.93 -16.06
CA ASP A 67 -33.86 8.27 -14.90
C ASP A 67 -32.36 8.24 -15.25
N ILE A 68 -31.94 7.25 -16.05
CA ILE A 68 -30.59 7.18 -16.63
C ILE A 68 -30.30 8.40 -17.52
N LEU A 69 -31.28 8.87 -18.30
CA LEU A 69 -31.13 10.04 -19.17
C LEU A 69 -31.26 11.38 -18.43
N SER A 70 -31.56 11.37 -17.12
CA SER A 70 -31.60 12.59 -16.31
C SER A 70 -30.22 13.26 -16.26
N HIS A 71 -30.22 14.58 -16.14
CA HIS A 71 -29.01 15.38 -15.92
C HIS A 71 -28.68 15.55 -14.43
N GLU A 72 -29.61 15.19 -13.55
CA GLU A 72 -29.48 15.32 -12.10
C GLU A 72 -28.48 14.30 -11.53
N GLN A 73 -27.87 14.66 -10.39
CA GLN A 73 -26.99 13.76 -9.66
C GLN A 73 -27.81 12.68 -8.95
N SER A 74 -27.61 11.43 -9.35
CA SER A 74 -28.15 10.25 -8.68
C SER A 74 -27.14 9.69 -7.67
N THR A 75 -27.65 9.06 -6.62
CA THR A 75 -26.82 8.31 -5.66
C THR A 75 -26.19 7.08 -6.30
N LEU A 76 -25.08 6.59 -5.73
CA LEU A 76 -24.45 5.36 -6.21
C LEU A 76 -25.38 4.15 -6.12
N PHE A 77 -26.25 4.12 -5.12
CA PHE A 77 -27.27 3.10 -4.95
C PHE A 77 -28.28 3.10 -6.11
N GLU A 78 -28.87 4.25 -6.43
CA GLU A 78 -29.80 4.40 -7.55
C GLU A 78 -29.15 4.04 -8.88
N LEU A 79 -27.92 4.50 -9.14
CA LEU A 79 -27.20 4.17 -10.36
C LEU A 79 -26.96 2.66 -10.53
N ASN A 80 -26.68 1.95 -9.43
CA ASN A 80 -26.50 0.50 -9.45
C ASN A 80 -27.83 -0.23 -9.71
N GLU A 81 -28.94 0.26 -9.16
CA GLU A 81 -30.27 -0.25 -9.46
C GLU A 81 -30.68 0.01 -10.91
N TYR A 82 -30.35 1.18 -11.47
CA TYR A 82 -30.55 1.48 -12.90
C TYR A 82 -29.73 0.54 -13.79
N PHE A 83 -28.47 0.28 -13.41
CA PHE A 83 -27.62 -0.66 -14.14
C PHE A 83 -28.20 -2.09 -14.13
N ARG A 84 -28.57 -2.62 -12.95
CA ARG A 84 -29.20 -3.94 -12.81
C ARG A 84 -30.52 -4.04 -13.59
N SER A 85 -31.36 -3.02 -13.48
CA SER A 85 -32.62 -2.96 -14.23
C SER A 85 -32.39 -2.93 -15.74
N SER A 86 -31.33 -2.26 -16.19
CA SER A 86 -30.93 -2.25 -17.61
C SER A 86 -30.49 -3.63 -18.07
N GLN A 87 -29.67 -4.34 -17.28
CA GLN A 87 -29.24 -5.71 -17.56
C GLN A 87 -30.41 -6.69 -17.67
N ASN A 88 -31.36 -6.60 -16.72
CA ASN A 88 -32.55 -7.46 -16.72
C ASN A 88 -33.44 -7.22 -17.95
N ASN A 89 -33.44 -5.99 -18.47
CA ASN A 89 -34.22 -5.60 -19.65
C ASN A 89 -33.42 -5.73 -20.97
N GLY A 90 -32.14 -6.11 -20.93
CA GLY A 90 -31.26 -6.19 -22.11
C GLY A 90 -30.98 -4.84 -22.76
N SER A 91 -30.92 -3.75 -21.97
CA SER A 91 -30.70 -2.40 -22.48
C SER A 91 -29.23 -2.04 -22.55
N VAL A 92 -28.60 -2.25 -23.71
CA VAL A 92 -27.21 -1.84 -23.96
C VAL A 92 -27.01 -0.34 -23.68
N ARG A 93 -27.99 0.51 -24.04
CA ARG A 93 -27.94 1.94 -23.75
C ARG A 93 -27.92 2.19 -22.24
N GLY A 94 -28.86 1.59 -21.51
CA GLY A 94 -28.99 1.79 -20.07
C GLY A 94 -27.76 1.30 -19.32
N GLU A 95 -27.21 0.16 -19.72
CA GLU A 95 -25.98 -0.41 -19.13
C GLU A 95 -24.76 0.50 -19.31
N ILE A 96 -24.48 0.92 -20.56
CA ILE A 96 -23.32 1.77 -20.87
C ILE A 96 -23.42 3.13 -20.17
N LEU A 97 -24.59 3.79 -20.22
CA LEU A 97 -24.77 5.11 -19.64
C LEU A 97 -24.76 5.07 -18.11
N SER A 98 -25.40 4.06 -17.48
CA SER A 98 -25.36 3.88 -16.03
C SER A 98 -23.95 3.60 -15.54
N ALA A 99 -23.21 2.70 -16.21
CA ALA A 99 -21.81 2.45 -15.89
C ALA A 99 -20.97 3.74 -15.99
N ARG A 100 -21.17 4.55 -17.03
CA ARG A 100 -20.46 5.84 -17.16
C ARG A 100 -20.80 6.82 -16.03
N LYS A 101 -22.08 6.94 -15.64
CA LYS A 101 -22.48 7.78 -14.50
C LYS A 101 -21.87 7.31 -13.19
N ILE A 102 -21.79 6.00 -12.96
CA ILE A 102 -21.16 5.43 -11.76
C ILE A 102 -19.68 5.82 -11.73
N ILE A 103 -18.96 5.66 -12.85
CA ILE A 103 -17.56 6.06 -12.97
C ILE A 103 -17.39 7.55 -12.65
N ASP A 104 -18.21 8.43 -13.22
CA ASP A 104 -18.15 9.87 -12.97
C ASP A 104 -18.44 10.24 -11.51
N ALA A 105 -19.41 9.58 -10.86
CA ALA A 105 -19.74 9.79 -9.44
C ALA A 105 -18.56 9.43 -8.53
N HIS A 106 -17.87 8.33 -8.81
CA HIS A 106 -16.66 7.94 -8.09
C HIS A 106 -15.51 8.94 -8.31
N LEU A 107 -15.28 9.37 -9.55
CA LEU A 107 -14.24 10.37 -9.84
C LEU A 107 -14.51 11.69 -9.13
N HIS A 108 -15.77 12.12 -9.07
CA HIS A 108 -16.17 13.31 -8.32
C HIS A 108 -15.94 13.14 -6.81
N LEU A 109 -16.27 11.97 -6.25
CA LEU A 109 -16.03 11.67 -4.85
C LEU A 109 -14.54 11.68 -4.50
N ILE A 110 -13.70 11.10 -5.36
CA ILE A 110 -12.24 11.11 -5.20
C ILE A 110 -11.69 12.53 -5.21
N SER A 111 -12.18 13.43 -6.09
CA SER A 111 -11.73 14.84 -6.08
C SER A 111 -12.12 15.56 -4.79
N THR A 112 -13.32 15.33 -4.25
CA THR A 112 -13.76 16.00 -3.01
C THR A 112 -13.04 15.54 -1.73
N LEU A 113 -12.31 14.42 -1.79
CA LEU A 113 -11.50 13.93 -0.68
C LEU A 113 -10.14 14.63 -0.59
N GLU A 114 -9.64 15.16 -1.72
CA GLU A 114 -8.39 15.91 -1.80
C GLU A 114 -8.49 17.29 -1.13
N ASP A 115 -9.59 18.02 -1.40
CA ASP A 115 -9.85 19.34 -0.78
C ASP A 115 -9.87 19.29 0.75
N ARG A 116 -10.12 18.12 1.33
CA ARG A 116 -10.12 17.90 2.79
C ARG A 116 -8.76 17.53 3.38
N GLY A 117 -7.69 17.48 2.58
CA GLY A 117 -6.31 17.33 3.07
C GLY A 117 -6.02 16.03 3.84
N LYS A 118 -6.82 14.98 3.66
CA LYS A 118 -6.63 13.71 4.37
C LYS A 118 -5.51 12.89 3.72
N SER A 119 -4.33 12.91 4.33
CA SER A 119 -3.14 12.16 3.88
C SER A 119 -3.34 10.64 3.91
N ASP A 120 -4.32 10.16 4.67
CA ASP A 120 -4.51 8.74 4.95
C ASP A 120 -5.81 8.21 4.34
N LEU A 121 -5.87 8.26 3.00
CA LEU A 121 -6.98 7.76 2.21
C LEU A 121 -7.27 6.27 2.49
N PHE A 122 -6.25 5.48 2.83
CA PHE A 122 -6.37 4.06 3.16
C PHE A 122 -7.13 3.82 4.48
N THR A 123 -6.86 4.63 5.50
CA THR A 123 -7.59 4.59 6.78
C THR A 123 -9.04 5.06 6.61
N TYR A 124 -9.29 6.00 5.69
CA TYR A 124 -10.64 6.40 5.29
C TYR A 124 -11.38 5.26 4.56
N LEU A 125 -10.69 4.56 3.66
CA LEU A 125 -11.16 3.47 2.81
C LEU A 125 -11.53 2.19 3.58
N THR A 126 -10.91 1.93 4.74
CA THR A 126 -11.03 0.68 5.52
C THR A 126 -12.15 0.68 6.58
N GLY A 127 -12.89 1.78 6.74
CA GLY A 127 -14.02 1.84 7.68
C GLY A 127 -15.36 1.45 7.05
N HIS A 128 -15.97 0.36 7.52
CA HIS A 128 -17.40 -0.03 7.50
C HIS A 128 -18.18 0.10 6.17
N SER A 129 -18.66 -1.03 5.66
CA SER A 129 -18.92 -1.25 4.23
C SER A 129 -20.36 -1.26 3.74
N GLU A 130 -21.37 -1.13 4.62
CA GLU A 130 -22.79 -1.14 4.19
C GLU A 130 -23.50 0.21 4.41
N GLU A 131 -23.33 0.86 5.57
CA GLU A 131 -23.88 2.22 5.84
C GLU A 131 -23.20 3.33 5.02
N ARG A 132 -21.97 3.11 4.54
CA ARG A 132 -21.23 4.10 3.76
C ARG A 132 -21.64 4.17 2.30
N ILE A 133 -22.09 3.06 1.72
CA ILE A 133 -22.59 3.01 0.34
C ILE A 133 -23.92 3.77 0.23
N SER A 134 -24.81 3.63 1.20
CA SER A 134 -26.09 4.36 1.27
C SER A 134 -25.93 5.85 1.54
N SER A 135 -24.80 6.27 2.13
CA SER A 135 -24.45 7.67 2.39
C SER A 135 -23.51 8.32 1.35
N ASN A 136 -23.30 7.68 0.18
CA ASN A 136 -22.39 8.14 -0.88
C ASN A 136 -20.93 8.38 -0.41
N GLN A 137 -20.43 7.59 0.55
CA GLN A 137 -19.06 7.69 1.06
C GLN A 137 -18.15 6.60 0.46
N PHE A 138 -16.86 6.93 0.31
CA PHE A 138 -15.85 6.10 -0.37
C PHE A 138 -15.25 5.03 0.58
N SER A 139 -15.23 3.76 0.16
CA SER A 139 -14.62 2.59 0.81
C SER A 139 -13.80 1.76 -0.19
N ILE A 140 -13.01 0.78 0.30
CA ILE A 140 -12.31 -0.18 -0.57
C ILE A 140 -13.31 -0.91 -1.49
N GLU A 141 -14.52 -1.22 -1.00
CA GLU A 141 -15.54 -1.85 -1.86
C GLU A 141 -16.02 -0.92 -2.97
N THR A 142 -16.16 0.39 -2.72
CA THR A 142 -16.56 1.34 -3.78
C THR A 142 -15.46 1.47 -4.85
N PHE A 143 -14.20 1.30 -4.48
CA PHE A 143 -13.10 1.26 -5.45
C PHE A 143 -13.11 -0.01 -6.32
N VAL A 144 -13.45 -1.16 -5.73
CA VAL A 144 -13.70 -2.40 -6.48
C VAL A 144 -14.92 -2.24 -7.40
N CYS A 145 -15.96 -1.53 -6.95
CA CYS A 145 -17.10 -1.18 -7.79
C CYS A 145 -16.69 -0.29 -8.97
N PHE A 146 -15.95 0.80 -8.72
CA PHE A 146 -15.39 1.64 -9.79
C PHE A 146 -14.66 0.81 -10.84
N TRP A 147 -13.79 -0.12 -10.40
CA TRP A 147 -13.05 -1.01 -11.28
C TRP A 147 -13.95 -1.93 -12.11
N LYS A 148 -14.97 -2.54 -11.49
CA LYS A 148 -15.94 -3.40 -12.17
C LYS A 148 -16.65 -2.63 -13.28
N PHE A 149 -17.16 -1.43 -12.98
CA PHE A 149 -17.89 -0.61 -13.94
C PHE A 149 -16.98 -0.02 -15.02
N TRP A 150 -15.74 0.31 -14.69
CA TRP A 150 -14.72 0.72 -15.66
C TRP A 150 -14.44 -0.38 -16.69
N ASN A 151 -14.13 -1.60 -16.24
CA ASN A 151 -13.84 -2.71 -17.14
C ASN A 151 -15.04 -3.01 -18.04
N PHE A 152 -16.23 -3.08 -17.44
CA PHE A 152 -17.46 -3.24 -18.18
C PHE A 152 -17.59 -2.15 -19.25
N TRP A 153 -17.55 -0.88 -18.87
CA TRP A 153 -17.72 0.23 -19.80
C TRP A 153 -16.64 0.22 -20.90
N LYS A 154 -15.38 0.00 -20.54
CA LYS A 154 -14.24 -0.14 -21.48
C LYS A 154 -14.51 -1.24 -22.50
N ASP A 155 -14.90 -2.43 -22.04
CA ASP A 155 -15.16 -3.58 -22.91
C ASP A 155 -16.33 -3.30 -23.86
N GLU A 156 -17.37 -2.60 -23.40
CA GLU A 156 -18.47 -2.14 -24.25
C GLU A 156 -18.03 -1.14 -25.33
N ILE A 157 -17.14 -0.19 -24.98
CA ILE A 157 -16.55 0.72 -25.98
C ILE A 157 -15.71 -0.05 -26.99
N VAL A 158 -14.92 -1.02 -26.53
CA VAL A 158 -14.12 -1.90 -27.40
C VAL A 158 -15.01 -2.71 -28.34
N ASN A 159 -16.12 -3.25 -27.86
CA ASN A 159 -17.10 -3.97 -28.68
C ASN A 159 -17.69 -3.06 -29.76
N MET A 160 -18.00 -1.79 -29.43
CA MET A 160 -18.42 -0.79 -30.41
C MET A 160 -17.33 -0.50 -31.46
N LEU A 161 -16.08 -0.37 -31.05
CA LEU A 161 -14.95 -0.17 -31.98
C LEU A 161 -14.76 -1.40 -32.90
N GLY A 162 -14.95 -2.61 -32.36
CA GLY A 162 -14.96 -3.87 -33.12
C GLY A 162 -16.05 -3.90 -34.18
N TYR A 163 -17.27 -3.48 -33.83
CA TYR A 163 -18.37 -3.28 -34.79
C TYR A 163 -17.98 -2.28 -35.90
N LEU A 164 -17.42 -1.13 -35.52
CA LEU A 164 -16.97 -0.11 -36.48
C LEU A 164 -15.85 -0.63 -37.40
N ASN A 165 -15.08 -1.64 -36.99
CA ASN A 165 -14.04 -2.30 -37.80
C ASN A 165 -14.58 -3.40 -38.73
N GLY A 166 -15.87 -3.71 -38.70
CA GLY A 166 -16.45 -4.78 -39.53
C GLY A 166 -16.13 -6.20 -39.03
N ALA A 167 -15.59 -6.33 -37.82
CA ALA A 167 -15.31 -7.61 -37.19
C ALA A 167 -16.57 -8.15 -36.47
N ALA A 168 -17.19 -9.17 -37.08
CA ALA A 168 -18.26 -10.03 -36.55
C ALA A 168 -19.74 -9.55 -36.62
N LYS A 169 -20.64 -10.56 -36.74
CA LYS A 169 -22.09 -10.47 -36.99
C LYS A 169 -22.97 -10.34 -35.73
N LYS A 170 -22.40 -10.30 -34.52
CA LYS A 170 -23.11 -10.45 -33.24
C LYS A 170 -23.51 -9.14 -32.53
N TYR A 171 -23.59 -8.02 -33.27
CA TYR A 171 -23.60 -6.66 -32.67
C TYR A 171 -24.73 -5.74 -33.19
N VAL A 172 -25.95 -6.25 -33.35
CA VAL A 172 -27.09 -5.41 -33.80
C VAL A 172 -27.36 -4.28 -32.81
N ASP A 173 -27.32 -4.58 -31.51
CA ASP A 173 -27.66 -3.62 -30.45
C ASP A 173 -26.60 -2.53 -30.28
N TYR A 174 -25.31 -2.88 -30.38
CA TYR A 174 -24.19 -1.92 -30.33
C TYR A 174 -24.16 -0.98 -31.53
N LYS A 175 -24.51 -1.50 -32.71
CA LYS A 175 -24.69 -0.67 -33.90
C LYS A 175 -25.79 0.34 -33.67
N GLU A 176 -26.94 -0.11 -33.18
CA GLU A 176 -28.07 0.78 -32.91
C GLU A 176 -27.70 1.83 -31.86
N PHE A 177 -27.05 1.41 -30.76
CA PHE A 177 -26.55 2.32 -29.74
C PHE A 177 -25.59 3.37 -30.32
N CYS A 178 -24.57 2.97 -31.10
CA CYS A 178 -23.60 3.91 -31.68
C CYS A 178 -24.27 4.93 -32.61
N LEU A 179 -25.21 4.49 -33.47
CA LEU A 179 -25.98 5.41 -34.33
C LEU A 179 -26.85 6.36 -33.51
N ASN A 180 -27.50 5.85 -32.45
CA ASN A 180 -28.34 6.63 -31.56
C ASN A 180 -27.52 7.63 -30.74
N TYR A 181 -26.37 7.23 -30.23
CA TYR A 181 -25.47 8.07 -29.45
C TYR A 181 -24.90 9.20 -30.31
N MET A 182 -24.40 8.90 -31.51
CA MET A 182 -23.84 9.90 -32.43
C MET A 182 -24.92 10.76 -33.11
N GLY A 183 -26.21 10.43 -32.94
CA GLY A 183 -27.31 11.18 -33.53
C GLY A 183 -27.39 11.05 -35.05
N VAL A 184 -27.23 9.84 -35.58
CA VAL A 184 -27.33 9.58 -37.02
C VAL A 184 -28.44 8.58 -37.38
N LEU A 185 -28.99 8.72 -38.57
CA LEU A 185 -29.98 7.81 -39.16
C LEU A 185 -29.44 7.23 -40.47
N LYS A 186 -29.44 5.90 -40.59
CA LYS A 186 -29.04 5.23 -41.83
C LYS A 186 -30.14 5.40 -42.89
N GLN A 187 -29.80 5.85 -44.09
CA GLN A 187 -30.74 5.79 -45.22
C GLN A 187 -30.86 4.37 -45.76
N SER A 188 -32.10 3.90 -45.90
CA SER A 188 -32.43 2.71 -46.69
C SER A 188 -32.36 3.04 -48.19
N ASN A 189 -31.80 2.12 -49.00
CA ASN A 189 -31.79 2.13 -50.48
C ASN A 189 -30.61 2.79 -51.24
N LYS A 190 -29.39 2.79 -50.71
CA LYS A 190 -28.18 3.14 -51.51
C LYS A 190 -27.11 2.05 -51.45
N ARG A 191 -26.37 1.85 -52.56
CA ARG A 191 -25.23 0.89 -52.65
C ARG A 191 -24.10 1.25 -51.68
N THR A 192 -23.92 2.54 -51.39
CA THR A 192 -23.06 3.06 -50.33
C THR A 192 -23.91 3.53 -49.14
N PRO A 193 -23.56 3.16 -47.89
CA PRO A 193 -24.33 3.55 -46.72
C PRO A 193 -24.17 5.06 -46.47
N LEU A 194 -25.23 5.82 -46.71
CA LEU A 194 -25.31 7.25 -46.39
C LEU A 194 -26.06 7.44 -45.07
N TYR A 195 -25.52 8.28 -44.18
CA TYR A 195 -26.12 8.58 -42.88
C TYR A 195 -26.59 10.03 -42.83
N LEU A 196 -27.82 10.26 -42.38
CA LEU A 196 -28.36 11.58 -42.06
C LEU A 196 -27.94 11.95 -40.63
N VAL A 197 -27.39 13.15 -40.46
CA VAL A 197 -26.99 13.72 -39.17
C VAL A 197 -28.18 14.49 -38.59
N LEU A 198 -28.59 14.14 -37.37
CA LEU A 198 -29.71 14.78 -36.67
C LEU A 198 -29.32 16.14 -36.07
N TYR A 199 -28.07 16.28 -35.64
CA TYR A 199 -27.52 17.51 -35.05
C TYR A 199 -26.25 17.94 -35.78
N PRO A 200 -26.37 18.75 -36.85
CA PRO A 200 -25.22 19.23 -37.61
C PRO A 200 -24.22 20.08 -36.80
N GLU A 201 -24.66 20.67 -35.70
CA GLU A 201 -23.83 21.48 -34.80
C GLU A 201 -23.08 20.65 -33.74
N ALA A 202 -23.24 19.33 -33.74
CA ALA A 202 -22.51 18.45 -32.83
C ALA A 202 -20.99 18.59 -33.01
N ASP A 203 -20.24 18.58 -31.91
CA ASP A 203 -18.79 18.83 -31.96
C ASP A 203 -18.03 17.82 -32.85
N TRP A 204 -18.42 16.54 -32.84
CA TRP A 204 -17.81 15.53 -33.71
C TRP A 204 -18.04 15.82 -35.21
N VAL A 205 -19.17 16.44 -35.57
CA VAL A 205 -19.47 16.86 -36.95
C VAL A 205 -18.60 18.05 -37.32
N ARG A 206 -18.47 19.03 -36.42
CA ARG A 206 -17.60 20.20 -36.61
C ARG A 206 -16.12 19.84 -36.76
N LYS A 207 -15.67 18.76 -36.09
CA LYS A 207 -14.31 18.21 -36.21
C LYS A 207 -14.12 17.37 -37.49
N THR A 208 -15.20 17.04 -38.20
CA THR A 208 -15.13 16.33 -39.48
C THR A 208 -14.86 17.33 -40.60
N ASP A 209 -13.97 16.98 -41.52
CA ASP A 209 -13.66 17.83 -42.68
C ASP A 209 -14.92 18.01 -43.55
N ASP A 210 -15.28 19.27 -43.79
CA ASP A 210 -16.49 19.68 -44.52
C ASP A 210 -16.57 19.07 -45.92
N ARG A 211 -15.44 18.69 -46.53
CA ARG A 211 -15.38 18.00 -47.83
C ARG A 211 -16.07 16.63 -47.82
N PHE A 212 -16.22 16.02 -46.64
CA PHE A 212 -16.85 14.72 -46.46
C PHE A 212 -18.33 14.80 -46.06
N LEU A 213 -18.86 16.03 -45.91
CA LEU A 213 -20.26 16.28 -45.54
C LEU A 213 -21.05 16.72 -46.77
N HIS A 214 -22.17 16.05 -47.04
CA HIS A 214 -23.10 16.44 -48.09
C HIS A 214 -24.25 17.24 -47.49
N ARG A 215 -24.34 18.54 -47.80
CA ARG A 215 -25.41 19.41 -47.31
C ARG A 215 -26.49 19.57 -48.38
N ASN A 216 -27.74 19.28 -48.02
CA ASN A 216 -28.91 19.55 -48.84
C ASN A 216 -29.89 20.43 -48.05
N GLY A 217 -29.77 21.75 -48.23
CA GLY A 217 -30.45 22.73 -47.39
C GLY A 217 -30.02 22.60 -45.92
N LYS A 218 -30.98 22.34 -45.04
CA LYS A 218 -30.75 22.12 -43.58
C LYS A 218 -30.29 20.70 -43.24
N LEU A 219 -30.39 19.75 -44.17
CA LEU A 219 -30.03 18.35 -43.94
C LEU A 219 -28.55 18.13 -44.23
N VAL A 220 -27.85 17.48 -43.30
CA VAL A 220 -26.44 17.12 -43.45
C VAL A 220 -26.32 15.60 -43.50
N PHE A 221 -25.60 15.11 -44.51
CA PHE A 221 -25.34 13.69 -44.71
C PHE A 221 -23.84 13.41 -44.68
N ILE A 222 -23.48 12.21 -44.26
CA ILE A 222 -22.10 11.73 -44.20
C ILE A 222 -22.01 10.33 -44.81
N ASP A 223 -20.95 10.08 -45.57
CA ASP A 223 -20.65 8.73 -46.07
C ASP A 223 -20.30 7.79 -44.92
N GLY A 224 -20.65 6.51 -45.05
CA GLY A 224 -20.44 5.54 -43.98
C GLY A 224 -19.00 5.32 -43.58
N SER A 225 -18.05 5.41 -44.51
CA SER A 225 -16.62 5.30 -44.17
C SER A 225 -16.15 6.49 -43.32
N GLN A 226 -16.65 7.69 -43.61
CA GLN A 226 -16.32 8.93 -42.91
C GLN A 226 -17.01 9.00 -41.54
N PHE A 227 -18.27 8.56 -41.46
CA PHE A 227 -18.97 8.38 -40.19
C PHE A 227 -18.22 7.42 -39.26
N VAL A 228 -17.80 6.27 -39.77
CA VAL A 228 -17.04 5.28 -39.00
C VAL A 228 -15.73 5.90 -38.48
N SER A 229 -15.03 6.68 -39.30
CA SER A 229 -13.82 7.40 -38.89
C SER A 229 -14.10 8.40 -37.75
N ALA A 230 -15.13 9.23 -37.90
CA ALA A 230 -15.50 10.23 -36.90
C ALA A 230 -15.99 9.61 -35.58
N ALA A 231 -16.81 8.56 -35.65
CA ALA A 231 -17.26 7.83 -34.48
C ALA A 231 -16.09 7.18 -33.71
N ARG A 232 -15.12 6.59 -34.42
CA ARG A 232 -13.90 6.07 -33.78
C ARG A 232 -13.13 7.17 -33.07
N SER A 233 -12.89 8.30 -33.73
CA SER A 233 -12.20 9.46 -33.15
C SER A 233 -12.87 9.92 -31.84
N TYR A 234 -14.19 10.02 -31.83
CA TYR A 234 -14.95 10.38 -30.63
C TYR A 234 -14.77 9.36 -29.50
N TRP A 235 -14.99 8.07 -29.76
CA TRP A 235 -14.89 7.04 -28.72
C TRP A 235 -13.46 6.90 -28.17
N TYR A 236 -12.43 7.14 -28.99
CA TYR A 236 -11.06 7.26 -28.51
C TYR A 236 -10.86 8.47 -27.61
N SER A 237 -11.41 9.63 -27.98
CA SER A 237 -11.37 10.83 -27.14
C SER A 237 -12.06 10.60 -25.80
N GLU A 238 -13.18 9.88 -25.77
CA GLU A 238 -13.90 9.54 -24.54
C GLU A 238 -13.09 8.63 -23.61
N LEU A 239 -12.46 7.58 -24.15
CA LEU A 239 -11.53 6.73 -23.39
C LEU A 239 -10.36 7.53 -22.81
N LEU A 240 -9.91 8.56 -23.52
CA LEU A 240 -8.79 9.43 -23.11
C LEU A 240 -9.20 10.59 -22.20
N SER A 241 -10.47 10.98 -22.16
CA SER A 241 -10.96 12.11 -21.34
C SER A 241 -10.65 11.95 -19.85
N PHE A 242 -10.60 10.70 -19.38
CA PHE A 242 -10.23 10.32 -18.01
C PHE A 242 -8.78 10.69 -17.63
N CYS A 243 -7.91 11.03 -18.60
CA CYS A 243 -6.48 11.27 -18.39
C CYS A 243 -6.11 12.69 -17.90
N THR A 244 -7.03 13.66 -17.98
CA THR A 244 -6.67 15.09 -17.92
C THR A 244 -6.99 15.79 -16.58
N ARG A 245 -7.63 15.10 -15.64
CA ARG A 245 -7.95 15.67 -14.32
C ARG A 245 -6.74 15.57 -13.39
N ASN A 246 -5.93 16.63 -13.37
CA ASN A 246 -4.66 16.73 -12.63
C ASN A 246 -4.82 17.03 -11.12
N SER A 247 -6.01 16.85 -10.55
CA SER A 247 -6.36 17.20 -9.15
C SER A 247 -6.75 15.95 -8.37
N PHE A 248 -5.81 15.04 -8.11
CA PHE A 248 -6.08 13.93 -7.19
C PHE A 248 -4.85 13.61 -6.33
N PRO A 249 -4.99 12.90 -5.19
CA PRO A 249 -3.84 12.36 -4.45
C PRO A 249 -3.03 11.37 -5.32
N VAL A 250 -1.72 11.27 -5.09
CA VAL A 250 -0.75 10.46 -5.89
C VAL A 250 -1.23 9.02 -6.14
N PHE A 251 -1.71 8.32 -5.10
CA PHE A 251 -2.28 6.97 -5.25
C PHE A 251 -3.54 6.96 -6.14
N CYS A 252 -4.46 7.90 -5.94
CA CYS A 252 -5.66 8.04 -6.76
C CYS A 252 -5.35 8.44 -8.21
N GLN A 253 -4.25 9.15 -8.47
CA GLN A 253 -3.79 9.45 -9.82
C GLN A 253 -3.18 8.23 -10.50
N SER A 254 -2.44 7.41 -9.74
CA SER A 254 -1.71 6.26 -10.27
C SER A 254 -2.62 5.17 -10.86
N ILE A 255 -3.82 5.01 -10.29
CA ILE A 255 -4.77 3.96 -10.65
C ILE A 255 -5.40 4.20 -12.03
N PRO A 256 -6.03 5.36 -12.33
CA PRO A 256 -6.48 5.69 -13.66
C PRO A 256 -5.37 5.54 -14.69
N LEU A 257 -4.13 5.95 -14.38
CA LEU A 257 -2.99 5.83 -15.30
C LEU A 257 -2.68 4.38 -15.68
N ILE A 258 -2.75 3.44 -14.73
CA ILE A 258 -2.58 2.00 -15.00
C ILE A 258 -3.66 1.50 -15.98
N TYR A 259 -4.90 1.90 -15.79
CA TYR A 259 -6.01 1.43 -16.62
C TYR A 259 -6.09 2.12 -17.98
N ILE A 260 -5.72 3.40 -18.05
CA ILE A 260 -5.52 4.13 -19.29
C ILE A 260 -4.41 3.45 -20.10
N PHE A 261 -3.32 3.06 -19.45
CA PHE A 261 -2.26 2.32 -20.08
C PHE A 261 -2.76 0.97 -20.62
N ASP A 262 -3.52 0.20 -19.82
CA ASP A 262 -4.11 -1.07 -20.27
C ASP A 262 -5.02 -0.89 -21.49
N ALA A 263 -5.93 0.10 -21.43
CA ALA A 263 -6.82 0.43 -22.53
C ALA A 263 -6.04 0.88 -23.78
N THR A 264 -5.05 1.78 -23.62
CA THR A 264 -4.23 2.28 -24.72
C THR A 264 -3.42 1.16 -25.37
N ASN A 265 -2.80 0.29 -24.56
CA ASN A 265 -2.01 -0.83 -25.05
C ASN A 265 -2.91 -1.88 -25.74
N PHE A 266 -4.08 -2.17 -25.18
CA PHE A 266 -5.07 -3.04 -25.79
C PHE A 266 -5.55 -2.49 -27.14
N LEU A 267 -5.87 -1.20 -27.21
CA LEU A 267 -6.24 -0.55 -28.45
C LEU A 267 -5.10 -0.72 -29.46
N MET A 268 -3.88 -0.32 -29.10
CA MET A 268 -2.69 -0.41 -29.97
C MET A 268 -2.48 -1.81 -30.56
N LYS A 269 -2.84 -2.86 -29.81
CA LYS A 269 -2.77 -4.26 -30.27
C LYS A 269 -3.91 -4.69 -31.21
N THR A 270 -5.08 -4.06 -31.14
CA THR A 270 -6.31 -4.54 -31.80
C THR A 270 -6.68 -3.83 -33.10
N GLY A 271 -6.15 -2.64 -33.38
CA GLY A 271 -6.50 -1.87 -34.58
C GLY A 271 -5.68 -2.16 -35.84
N SER A 272 -6.30 -1.94 -37.01
CA SER A 272 -5.69 -2.04 -38.35
C SER A 272 -4.82 -0.82 -38.70
N PRO A 273 -3.56 -0.98 -39.18
CA PRO A 273 -2.54 0.06 -39.45
C PRO A 273 -3.03 1.35 -40.12
N HIS A 274 -4.06 1.28 -40.97
CA HIS A 274 -4.57 2.42 -41.74
C HIS A 274 -5.54 3.33 -40.97
N CYS A 275 -6.17 2.86 -39.89
CA CYS A 275 -7.12 3.66 -39.11
C CYS A 275 -6.46 4.46 -37.96
N TRP A 276 -5.13 4.34 -37.84
CA TRP A 276 -4.34 4.79 -36.70
C TRP A 276 -3.73 6.18 -36.86
N HIS A 277 -3.48 6.62 -38.09
CA HIS A 277 -2.46 7.64 -38.34
C HIS A 277 -2.68 8.99 -37.62
N PRO A 278 -3.92 9.49 -37.45
CA PRO A 278 -4.16 10.73 -36.70
C PRO A 278 -4.10 10.57 -35.16
N HIS A 279 -4.44 9.39 -34.63
CA HIS A 279 -4.65 9.17 -33.19
C HIS A 279 -3.56 8.34 -32.51
N ALA A 280 -2.80 7.55 -33.26
CA ALA A 280 -1.68 6.76 -32.73
C ALA A 280 -0.61 7.66 -32.09
N LYS A 281 -0.31 8.81 -32.71
CA LYS A 281 0.62 9.79 -32.13
C LYS A 281 0.12 10.31 -30.79
N THR A 282 -1.18 10.63 -30.71
CA THR A 282 -1.82 11.09 -29.48
C THR A 282 -1.81 10.01 -28.40
N LEU A 283 -2.17 8.77 -28.74
CA LEU A 283 -2.14 7.61 -27.85
C LEU A 283 -0.72 7.32 -27.34
N LEU A 284 0.29 7.41 -28.21
CA LEU A 284 1.70 7.27 -27.82
C LEU A 284 2.14 8.38 -26.87
N MET A 285 1.79 9.65 -27.15
CA MET A 285 2.07 10.77 -26.25
C MET A 285 1.38 10.60 -24.89
N PHE A 286 0.17 10.05 -24.87
CA PHE A 286 -0.54 9.74 -23.63
C PHE A 286 0.11 8.60 -22.85
N LEU A 287 0.49 7.53 -23.53
CA LEU A 287 1.20 6.41 -22.91
C LEU A 287 2.53 6.90 -22.30
N GLU A 288 3.27 7.71 -23.05
CA GLU A 288 4.50 8.37 -22.60
C GLU A 288 4.29 9.24 -21.36
N LYS A 289 3.36 10.19 -21.40
CA LYS A 289 3.07 11.05 -20.24
C LYS A 289 2.54 10.26 -19.03
N SER A 290 1.74 9.23 -19.27
CA SER A 290 1.17 8.39 -18.21
C SER A 290 2.25 7.56 -17.52
N SER A 291 3.15 6.96 -18.32
CA SER A 291 4.34 6.25 -17.84
C SER A 291 5.25 7.14 -17.00
N GLU A 292 5.53 8.37 -17.46
CA GLU A 292 6.37 9.33 -16.74
C GLU A 292 5.75 9.77 -15.41
N ARG A 293 4.45 10.12 -15.42
CA ARG A 293 3.72 10.50 -14.20
C ARG A 293 3.65 9.34 -13.21
N PHE A 294 3.35 8.15 -13.71
CA PHE A 294 3.25 6.94 -12.88
C PHE A 294 4.59 6.60 -12.23
N PHE A 295 5.71 6.77 -12.95
CA PHE A 295 7.05 6.61 -12.39
C PHE A 295 7.30 7.60 -11.23
N GLY A 296 6.96 8.88 -11.40
CA GLY A 296 7.09 9.88 -10.34
C GLY A 296 6.24 9.59 -9.09
N TYR A 297 5.14 8.85 -9.24
CA TYR A 297 4.26 8.44 -8.13
C TYR A 297 4.78 7.24 -7.36
N ILE A 298 5.36 6.27 -8.07
CA ILE A 298 5.98 5.10 -7.44
C ILE A 298 7.27 5.53 -6.74
N CYS A 299 8.04 6.41 -7.36
CA CYS A 299 9.38 6.77 -6.93
C CYS A 299 9.50 8.28 -6.66
N PRO A 300 8.84 8.82 -5.62
CA PRO A 300 9.00 10.23 -5.25
C PRO A 300 10.37 10.51 -4.64
N LEU A 301 10.82 11.76 -4.73
CA LEU A 301 12.02 12.23 -4.01
C LEU A 301 11.86 12.08 -2.50
N ASP A 302 10.67 12.41 -1.98
CA ASP A 302 10.29 12.15 -0.59
C ASP A 302 9.94 10.66 -0.42
N TRP A 303 10.94 9.91 0.04
CA TRP A 303 10.86 8.46 0.24
C TRP A 303 9.74 8.04 1.20
N ARG A 304 9.27 8.93 2.08
CA ARG A 304 8.18 8.59 3.03
C ARG A 304 6.88 8.27 2.29
N LYS A 305 6.63 8.97 1.18
CA LYS A 305 5.42 8.82 0.36
C LYS A 305 5.33 7.45 -0.33
N SER A 306 6.47 6.82 -0.65
CA SER A 306 6.49 5.48 -1.27
C SER A 306 6.27 4.33 -0.29
N SER A 307 6.39 4.58 1.02
CA SER A 307 6.38 3.54 2.06
C SER A 307 5.01 3.26 2.68
N THR A 308 3.93 3.77 2.09
CA THR A 308 2.55 3.58 2.56
C THR A 308 1.99 2.22 2.12
N GLU A 309 1.09 1.64 2.90
CA GLU A 309 0.49 0.33 2.59
C GLU A 309 -0.20 0.33 1.21
N ALA A 310 -0.87 1.43 0.87
CA ALA A 310 -1.49 1.63 -0.44
C ALA A 310 -0.48 1.58 -1.60
N MET A 311 0.71 2.17 -1.43
CA MET A 311 1.76 2.12 -2.46
C MET A 311 2.36 0.73 -2.61
N VAL A 312 2.45 -0.05 -1.53
CA VAL A 312 2.84 -1.47 -1.60
C VAL A 312 1.85 -2.24 -2.46
N SER A 313 0.55 -2.14 -2.15
CA SER A 313 -0.50 -2.83 -2.93
C SER A 313 -0.55 -2.37 -4.39
N LEU A 314 -0.28 -1.09 -4.66
CA LEU A 314 -0.22 -0.56 -6.02
C LEU A 314 0.89 -1.23 -6.83
N ARG A 315 2.10 -1.35 -6.26
CA ARG A 315 3.27 -1.91 -6.95
C ARG A 315 3.16 -3.41 -7.17
N GLU A 316 2.48 -4.11 -6.26
CA GLU A 316 2.17 -5.53 -6.42
C GLU A 316 1.07 -5.80 -7.47
N ASN A 317 0.34 -4.77 -7.89
CA ASN A 317 -0.67 -4.91 -8.91
C ASN A 317 -0.07 -5.37 -10.25
N LYS A 318 -0.63 -6.43 -10.83
CA LYS A 318 -0.16 -7.00 -12.10
C LYS A 318 -0.12 -5.98 -13.25
N LEU A 319 -1.10 -5.08 -13.33
CA LEU A 319 -1.18 -4.06 -14.38
C LEU A 319 -0.16 -2.94 -14.15
N ALA A 320 0.07 -2.53 -12.89
CA ALA A 320 1.16 -1.62 -12.52
C ALA A 320 2.52 -2.20 -12.96
N GLY A 321 2.77 -3.47 -12.67
CA GLY A 321 3.98 -4.16 -13.10
C GLY A 321 4.12 -4.25 -14.63
N ASN A 322 3.02 -4.30 -15.38
CA ASN A 322 3.06 -4.27 -16.85
C ASN A 322 3.39 -2.85 -17.37
N LEU A 323 2.81 -1.82 -16.77
CA LEU A 323 3.13 -0.42 -17.08
C LEU A 323 4.60 -0.11 -16.79
N LEU A 324 5.12 -0.52 -15.63
CA LEU A 324 6.53 -0.42 -15.27
C LEU A 324 7.45 -1.14 -16.27
N ARG A 325 7.04 -2.32 -16.76
CA ARG A 325 7.79 -3.04 -17.79
C ARG A 325 7.85 -2.26 -19.11
N GLU A 326 6.76 -1.65 -19.55
CA GLU A 326 6.80 -0.80 -20.74
C GLU A 326 7.65 0.46 -20.53
N VAL A 327 7.67 1.02 -19.30
CA VAL A 327 8.57 2.12 -18.96
C VAL A 327 10.04 1.68 -19.12
N ILE A 328 10.40 0.49 -18.62
CA ILE A 328 11.74 -0.09 -18.82
C ILE A 328 12.04 -0.25 -20.31
N LEU A 329 11.15 -0.93 -21.04
CA LEU A 329 11.31 -1.16 -22.48
C LEU A 329 11.51 0.15 -23.22
N LYS A 330 10.72 1.19 -22.94
CA LYS A 330 10.87 2.51 -23.55
C LYS A 330 12.25 3.12 -23.27
N ASN A 331 12.71 3.12 -22.01
CA ASN A 331 14.01 3.68 -21.64
C ASN A 331 15.18 2.94 -22.32
N ILE A 332 15.02 1.64 -22.57
CA ILE A 332 16.07 0.79 -23.15
C ILE A 332 15.93 0.62 -24.69
N SER A 333 14.76 0.89 -25.27
CA SER A 333 14.42 0.59 -26.69
C SER A 333 14.94 1.59 -27.71
N LEU A 334 15.57 2.69 -27.29
CA LEU A 334 16.01 3.72 -28.21
C LEU A 334 17.25 3.27 -29.00
N LYS A 335 17.24 3.50 -30.33
CA LYS A 335 18.42 3.28 -31.19
C LYS A 335 19.52 4.24 -30.75
N GLY A 336 20.61 3.72 -30.19
CA GLY A 336 21.77 4.51 -29.76
C GLY A 336 22.38 3.99 -28.47
N LYS A 337 23.42 4.68 -27.99
CA LYS A 337 23.98 4.44 -26.65
C LYS A 337 22.97 4.94 -25.60
N LEU A 338 22.73 4.13 -24.57
CA LEU A 338 21.86 4.53 -23.45
C LEU A 338 22.48 5.69 -22.67
N THR A 339 21.64 6.65 -22.27
CA THR A 339 22.04 7.76 -21.40
C THR A 339 22.00 7.34 -19.93
N TYR A 340 22.75 8.04 -19.06
CA TYR A 340 22.74 7.76 -17.62
C TYR A 340 21.35 7.92 -17.00
N GLY A 341 20.54 8.87 -17.47
CA GLY A 341 19.15 9.04 -17.04
C GLY A 341 18.26 7.86 -17.41
N GLN A 342 18.37 7.33 -18.64
CA GLN A 342 17.66 6.12 -19.08
C GLN A 342 18.05 4.90 -18.25
N ILE A 343 19.35 4.73 -18.02
CA ILE A 343 19.90 3.64 -17.20
C ILE A 343 19.34 3.74 -15.77
N GLY A 344 19.46 4.90 -15.12
CA GLY A 344 18.99 5.10 -13.75
C GLY A 344 17.51 4.79 -13.58
N ARG A 345 16.65 5.29 -14.48
CA ARG A 345 15.20 4.99 -14.46
C ARG A 345 14.91 3.51 -14.67
N ALA A 346 15.59 2.85 -15.61
CA ALA A 346 15.39 1.45 -15.89
C ALA A 346 15.83 0.54 -14.73
N VAL A 347 17.04 0.75 -14.20
CA VAL A 347 17.60 -0.07 -13.11
C VAL A 347 16.80 0.11 -11.81
N MET A 348 16.38 1.34 -11.50
CA MET A 348 15.50 1.61 -10.36
C MET A 348 14.21 0.78 -10.44
N ILE A 349 13.52 0.79 -11.59
CA ILE A 349 12.28 0.01 -11.78
C ILE A 349 12.57 -1.49 -11.71
N MET A 350 13.69 -1.95 -12.28
CA MET A 350 14.09 -3.36 -12.22
C MET A 350 14.26 -3.85 -10.78
N LEU A 351 14.91 -3.05 -9.92
CA LEU A 351 15.06 -3.33 -8.49
C LEU A 351 13.75 -3.20 -7.72
N GLY A 352 12.79 -2.39 -8.18
CA GLY A 352 11.49 -2.22 -7.51
C GLY A 352 10.34 -3.12 -7.99
N SER A 353 10.47 -3.82 -9.12
CA SER A 353 9.35 -4.53 -9.78
C SER A 353 9.54 -6.03 -10.03
N CYS A 354 10.67 -6.60 -9.61
CA CYS A 354 10.97 -8.04 -9.64
C CYS A 354 10.99 -8.73 -11.05
N LYS A 355 10.64 -8.06 -12.16
CA LYS A 355 10.61 -8.67 -13.51
C LYS A 355 11.87 -8.35 -14.33
N LEU A 356 12.94 -9.10 -14.07
CA LEU A 356 14.19 -9.08 -14.83
C LEU A 356 14.19 -10.13 -15.96
N THR A 357 14.68 -9.77 -17.15
CA THR A 357 14.98 -10.69 -18.26
C THR A 357 16.38 -10.39 -18.80
N ASP A 358 17.10 -11.42 -19.29
CA ASP A 358 18.43 -11.24 -19.91
C ASP A 358 18.39 -10.33 -21.13
N GLU A 359 17.24 -10.25 -21.80
CA GLU A 359 17.00 -9.35 -22.92
C GLU A 359 17.31 -7.88 -22.58
N PHE A 360 17.21 -7.50 -21.30
CA PHE A 360 17.56 -6.15 -20.86
C PHE A 360 19.08 -5.95 -20.77
N ALA A 361 19.84 -6.94 -20.30
CA ALA A 361 21.30 -6.86 -20.21
C ALA A 361 21.95 -6.65 -21.58
N GLU A 362 21.44 -7.31 -22.63
CA GLU A 362 22.02 -7.21 -23.98
C GLU A 362 21.80 -5.86 -24.68
N ARG A 363 21.09 -4.93 -24.02
CA ARG A 363 20.86 -3.58 -24.54
C ARG A 363 21.88 -2.57 -24.04
N PHE A 364 22.65 -2.92 -23.01
CA PHE A 364 23.74 -2.10 -22.52
C PHE A 364 24.99 -2.31 -23.41
N SER A 365 25.83 -1.28 -23.50
CA SER A 365 27.12 -1.38 -24.21
C SER A 365 28.01 -2.43 -23.54
N GLU A 366 28.83 -3.14 -24.32
CA GLU A 366 29.72 -4.20 -23.79
C GLU A 366 30.67 -3.68 -22.70
N ASP A 367 31.19 -2.45 -22.86
CA ASP A 367 32.11 -1.84 -21.90
C ASP A 367 31.39 -1.19 -20.69
N SER A 368 30.07 -1.33 -20.57
CA SER A 368 29.31 -0.64 -19.51
C SER A 368 29.34 -1.42 -18.19
N PRO A 369 29.75 -0.80 -17.07
CA PRO A 369 29.65 -1.43 -15.75
C PRO A 369 28.21 -1.81 -15.36
N TRP A 370 27.23 -1.07 -15.88
CA TRP A 370 25.81 -1.41 -15.72
C TRP A 370 25.42 -2.72 -16.41
N LYS A 371 26.06 -3.10 -17.53
CA LYS A 371 25.84 -4.39 -18.19
C LYS A 371 26.25 -5.54 -17.28
N ASP A 372 27.45 -5.44 -16.70
CA ASP A 372 27.99 -6.43 -15.76
C ASP A 372 27.10 -6.60 -14.54
N PHE A 373 26.67 -5.48 -13.93
CA PHE A 373 25.77 -5.50 -12.79
C PHE A 373 24.45 -6.20 -13.12
N ILE A 374 23.80 -5.86 -14.23
CA ILE A 374 22.51 -6.47 -14.60
C ILE A 374 22.66 -7.95 -14.95
N LYS A 375 23.74 -8.33 -15.66
CA LYS A 375 24.04 -9.76 -15.91
C LYS A 375 24.21 -10.52 -14.60
N ARG A 376 24.94 -9.96 -13.63
CA ARG A 376 25.13 -10.56 -12.32
C ARG A 376 23.83 -10.66 -11.53
N LEU A 377 23.03 -9.60 -11.52
CA LEU A 377 21.72 -9.56 -10.87
C LEU A 377 20.77 -10.63 -11.44
N CYS A 378 20.73 -10.79 -12.76
CA CYS A 378 19.99 -11.85 -13.44
C CYS A 378 20.51 -13.26 -13.09
N ALA A 379 21.83 -13.43 -13.00
CA ALA A 379 22.44 -14.72 -12.64
C ALA A 379 22.14 -15.13 -11.20
N THR A 380 22.27 -14.21 -10.24
CA THR A 380 21.91 -14.44 -8.83
C THR A 380 20.45 -14.84 -8.70
N LYS A 381 19.56 -14.23 -9.49
CA LYS A 381 18.14 -14.60 -9.52
C LYS A 381 17.87 -16.00 -10.07
N ARG A 382 18.66 -16.49 -11.03
CA ARG A 382 18.53 -17.87 -11.56
C ARG A 382 19.09 -18.92 -10.62
N SER A 383 20.07 -18.54 -9.80
CA SER A 383 20.78 -19.41 -8.88
C SER A 383 19.94 -19.75 -7.63
N GLU A 384 18.63 -19.98 -7.78
CA GLU A 384 17.77 -20.60 -6.74
C GLU A 384 18.12 -22.09 -6.51
N LEU A 385 19.18 -22.62 -7.15
CA LEU A 385 19.56 -24.03 -7.14
C LEU A 385 21.00 -24.26 -6.62
N SER A 386 21.17 -24.12 -5.31
CA SER A 386 22.03 -24.95 -4.43
C SER A 386 22.41 -24.15 -3.18
N SER A 387 21.63 -24.36 -2.13
CA SER A 387 21.96 -23.87 -0.80
C SER A 387 23.23 -24.57 -0.28
N ASN A 388 24.11 -23.74 0.31
CA ASN A 388 25.28 -24.11 1.12
C ASN A 388 26.59 -24.34 0.34
N SER A 389 27.19 -23.26 -0.17
CA SER A 389 28.62 -23.24 -0.49
C SER A 389 29.21 -21.82 -0.37
N SER A 390 30.52 -21.73 -0.18
CA SER A 390 31.31 -20.49 -0.23
C SER A 390 31.15 -19.70 -1.55
N ALA A 391 30.67 -20.36 -2.62
CA ALA A 391 30.40 -19.72 -3.91
C ALA A 391 29.24 -18.72 -3.86
N ALA A 392 28.18 -18.98 -3.09
CA ALA A 392 27.02 -18.08 -2.99
C ALA A 392 27.39 -16.72 -2.35
N ALA A 393 28.27 -16.75 -1.35
CA ALA A 393 28.78 -15.56 -0.71
C ALA A 393 29.70 -14.73 -1.62
N GLN A 394 30.54 -15.39 -2.41
CA GLN A 394 31.36 -14.74 -3.43
C GLN A 394 30.48 -14.14 -4.54
N GLU A 395 29.32 -14.75 -4.80
CA GLU A 395 28.31 -14.21 -5.71
C GLU A 395 27.66 -12.93 -5.22
N GLU A 396 27.28 -12.88 -3.93
CA GLU A 396 26.73 -11.69 -3.27
C GLU A 396 27.75 -10.53 -3.23
N LEU A 397 28.99 -10.78 -2.80
CA LEU A 397 30.05 -9.77 -2.77
C LEU A 397 30.35 -9.22 -4.18
N SER A 398 30.39 -10.10 -5.18
CA SER A 398 30.58 -9.69 -6.57
C SER A 398 29.43 -8.80 -7.08
N LEU A 399 28.18 -9.09 -6.72
CA LEU A 399 27.03 -8.25 -7.08
C LEU A 399 27.16 -6.84 -6.48
N ILE A 400 27.57 -6.76 -5.21
CA ILE A 400 27.79 -5.50 -4.47
C ILE A 400 28.89 -4.66 -5.15
N LEU A 401 30.02 -5.29 -5.47
CA LEU A 401 31.13 -4.60 -6.14
C LEU A 401 30.73 -4.08 -7.52
N LYS A 402 29.97 -4.87 -8.31
CA LYS A 402 29.47 -4.42 -9.60
C LYS A 402 28.48 -3.26 -9.51
N LEU A 403 27.65 -3.22 -8.46
CA LEU A 403 26.79 -2.06 -8.21
C LEU A 403 27.61 -0.81 -7.83
N ARG A 404 28.63 -0.97 -6.98
CA ARG A 404 29.55 0.12 -6.62
C ARG A 404 30.26 0.67 -7.86
N GLU A 405 30.85 -0.19 -8.69
CA GLU A 405 31.53 0.19 -9.94
C GLU A 405 30.60 0.98 -10.87
N ALA A 406 29.35 0.54 -11.03
CA ALA A 406 28.38 1.20 -11.88
C ALA A 406 27.93 2.57 -11.34
N LEU A 407 27.83 2.71 -10.02
CA LEU A 407 27.55 4.00 -9.38
C LEU A 407 28.73 4.96 -9.48
N GLU A 408 29.96 4.46 -9.34
CA GLU A 408 31.19 5.23 -9.48
C GLU A 408 31.36 5.76 -10.91
N ASP A 409 31.12 4.93 -11.94
CA ASP A 409 31.10 5.36 -13.34
C ASP A 409 30.07 6.48 -13.59
N THR A 410 28.88 6.32 -13.01
CA THR A 410 27.80 7.30 -13.15
C THR A 410 28.12 8.62 -12.46
N TYR A 411 28.70 8.58 -11.25
CA TYR A 411 29.06 9.77 -10.49
C TYR A 411 30.21 10.55 -11.12
N ASN A 412 31.22 9.83 -11.64
CA ASN A 412 32.39 10.42 -12.28
C ASN A 412 32.10 10.97 -13.69
N ALA A 413 30.95 10.61 -14.27
CA ALA A 413 30.52 11.17 -15.54
C ALA A 413 30.27 12.68 -15.42
N ASN A 414 30.65 13.44 -16.45
CA ASN A 414 30.47 14.88 -16.46
C ASN A 414 28.99 15.24 -16.70
N TRP A 415 28.21 15.28 -15.62
CA TRP A 415 26.79 15.62 -15.65
C TRP A 415 26.48 16.99 -16.27
N GLY A 416 27.45 17.90 -16.33
CA GLY A 416 27.35 19.18 -17.03
C GLY A 416 27.25 19.06 -18.56
N LYS A 417 27.84 18.00 -19.14
CA LYS A 417 27.87 17.73 -20.59
C LYS A 417 26.83 16.69 -21.02
N GLU A 418 26.32 15.90 -20.10
CA GLU A 418 25.31 14.88 -20.38
C GLU A 418 23.93 15.50 -20.57
N ILE A 419 23.27 15.16 -21.68
CA ILE A 419 21.94 15.69 -22.02
C ILE A 419 20.86 15.09 -21.11
N ASP A 420 21.00 13.82 -20.73
CA ASP A 420 20.09 13.08 -19.84
C ASP A 420 20.95 12.36 -18.78
N PHE A 421 21.35 13.11 -17.75
CA PHE A 421 22.06 12.57 -16.59
C PHE A 421 21.10 11.86 -15.62
N VAL A 422 21.62 11.06 -14.69
CA VAL A 422 20.79 10.40 -13.68
C VAL A 422 20.13 11.42 -12.76
N SER A 423 18.83 11.26 -12.50
CA SER A 423 18.12 12.16 -11.56
C SER A 423 18.54 11.89 -10.10
N PRO A 424 18.45 12.88 -9.19
CA PRO A 424 18.70 12.68 -7.76
C PRO A 424 17.88 11.56 -7.14
N VAL A 425 16.63 11.43 -7.57
CA VAL A 425 15.71 10.37 -7.12
C VAL A 425 16.26 8.99 -7.45
N CYS A 426 16.68 8.77 -8.70
CA CYS A 426 17.22 7.49 -9.14
C CYS A 426 18.58 7.20 -8.49
N PHE A 427 19.47 8.18 -8.45
CA PHE A 427 20.82 7.98 -7.93
C PHE A 427 20.81 7.64 -6.43
N LEU A 428 20.07 8.41 -5.61
CA LEU A 428 19.99 8.15 -4.18
C LEU A 428 19.30 6.83 -3.85
N TYR A 429 18.30 6.43 -4.64
CA TYR A 429 17.70 5.11 -4.52
C TYR A 429 18.73 3.98 -4.71
N LEU A 430 19.60 4.11 -5.70
CA LEU A 430 20.64 3.11 -5.98
C LEU A 430 21.72 3.10 -4.89
N VAL A 431 22.08 4.26 -4.34
CA VAL A 431 22.98 4.37 -3.18
C VAL A 431 22.36 3.72 -1.94
N GLU A 432 21.07 3.95 -1.67
CA GLU A 432 20.35 3.32 -0.57
C GLU A 432 20.27 1.79 -0.72
N HIS A 433 20.12 1.29 -1.96
CA HIS A 433 20.18 -0.15 -2.26
C HIS A 433 21.56 -0.74 -2.04
N LEU A 434 22.63 -0.03 -2.44
CA LEU A 434 24.00 -0.43 -2.16
C LEU A 434 24.24 -0.48 -0.64
N LEU A 435 23.80 0.54 0.09
CA LEU A 435 23.88 0.59 1.54
C LEU A 435 23.17 -0.61 2.19
N PHE A 436 21.97 -0.92 1.75
CA PHE A 436 21.22 -2.07 2.25
C PHE A 436 21.95 -3.40 1.98
N LEU A 437 22.45 -3.60 0.76
CA LEU A 437 23.18 -4.82 0.37
C LEU A 437 24.49 -5.00 1.16
N VAL A 438 25.26 -3.93 1.34
CA VAL A 438 26.52 -3.96 2.11
C VAL A 438 26.23 -4.26 3.58
N SER A 439 25.19 -3.64 4.15
CA SER A 439 24.77 -3.87 5.53
C SER A 439 24.25 -5.30 5.72
N TYR A 440 23.52 -5.84 4.74
CA TYR A 440 22.98 -7.20 4.78
C TYR A 440 24.08 -8.27 5.00
N CYS A 441 25.27 -8.06 4.45
CA CYS A 441 26.43 -8.95 4.64
C CYS A 441 26.99 -8.98 6.09
N GLN A 442 26.51 -8.11 6.98
CA GLN A 442 26.89 -8.03 8.40
C GLN A 442 25.95 -8.81 9.33
N GLY A 443 24.83 -9.34 8.80
CA GLY A 443 23.86 -10.16 9.56
C GLY A 443 22.74 -9.37 10.26
N TYR A 444 22.84 -8.05 10.30
CA TYR A 444 21.77 -7.13 10.70
C TYR A 444 21.87 -5.82 9.91
N VAL A 445 20.76 -5.08 9.80
CA VAL A 445 20.69 -3.83 9.05
C VAL A 445 19.87 -2.79 9.82
N PHE A 446 20.42 -1.59 9.97
CA PHE A 446 19.67 -0.40 10.35
C PHE A 446 19.22 0.34 9.08
N THR A 447 17.92 0.47 8.87
CA THR A 447 17.40 1.07 7.64
C THR A 447 16.04 1.74 7.87
N THR A 448 15.47 2.32 6.82
CA THR A 448 14.13 2.92 6.87
C THR A 448 13.06 1.90 6.53
N LYS A 449 11.84 2.13 7.02
CA LYS A 449 10.65 1.37 6.62
C LYS A 449 10.49 1.23 5.10
N ALA A 450 10.79 2.30 4.34
CA ALA A 450 10.67 2.29 2.89
C ALA A 450 11.57 1.25 2.22
N LEU A 451 12.85 1.18 2.62
CA LEU A 451 13.79 0.23 2.03
C LEU A 451 13.46 -1.21 2.39
N VAL A 452 12.95 -1.47 3.60
CA VAL A 452 12.46 -2.82 3.97
C VAL A 452 11.26 -3.21 3.10
N VAL A 453 10.32 -2.29 2.88
CA VAL A 453 9.18 -2.51 1.99
C VAL A 453 9.63 -2.78 0.54
N GLU A 454 10.56 -1.98 0.00
CA GLU A 454 11.13 -2.21 -1.34
C GLU A 454 11.75 -3.59 -1.45
N TRP A 455 12.57 -3.96 -0.46
CA TRP A 455 13.20 -5.26 -0.39
C TRP A 455 12.17 -6.40 -0.33
N LEU A 456 11.07 -6.26 0.43
CA LEU A 456 9.97 -7.24 0.48
C LEU A 456 9.19 -7.36 -0.83
N ILE A 457 9.11 -6.29 -1.62
CA ILE A 457 8.52 -6.33 -2.97
C ILE A 457 9.49 -7.04 -3.92
N PHE A 458 10.78 -6.80 -3.78
CA PHE A 458 11.83 -7.44 -4.57
C PHE A 458 12.02 -8.93 -4.24
N GLN A 459 11.73 -9.33 -3.01
CA GLN A 459 12.01 -10.62 -2.40
C GLN A 459 11.58 -11.85 -3.23
N GLN A 460 12.56 -12.36 -3.98
CA GLN A 460 12.82 -13.78 -4.29
C GLN A 460 14.16 -14.24 -3.66
N TRP A 461 14.76 -13.44 -2.76
CA TRP A 461 15.97 -13.82 -2.00
C TRP A 461 15.59 -14.68 -0.80
N LYS A 462 15.19 -15.94 -1.08
CA LYS A 462 14.95 -16.95 -0.04
C LYS A 462 16.22 -17.47 0.63
N THR A 463 17.39 -17.03 0.20
CA THR A 463 18.66 -17.41 0.79
C THR A 463 18.90 -16.62 2.06
N THR A 464 19.01 -17.32 3.18
CA THR A 464 19.62 -16.77 4.39
C THR A 464 20.99 -16.23 4.03
N PRO A 465 21.39 -15.04 4.54
CA PRO A 465 22.79 -14.64 4.42
C PRO A 465 23.60 -15.80 5.00
N SER A 466 24.57 -16.30 4.26
CA SER A 466 25.39 -17.42 4.71
C SER A 466 26.40 -16.93 5.75
N ALA A 467 25.90 -16.38 6.86
CA ALA A 467 26.69 -15.96 7.99
C ALA A 467 27.58 -17.11 8.53
N SER A 468 27.20 -18.37 8.25
CA SER A 468 27.93 -19.57 8.64
C SER A 468 28.82 -20.21 7.55
N SER A 469 28.88 -19.72 6.29
CA SER A 469 29.65 -20.39 5.21
C SER A 469 30.80 -19.57 4.63
N LEU A 470 31.13 -18.43 5.25
CA LEU A 470 32.09 -17.44 4.74
C LEU A 470 33.44 -17.48 5.45
N THR A 471 33.83 -18.64 5.96
CA THR A 471 35.11 -18.85 6.66
C THR A 471 36.34 -18.88 5.75
N ASP A 472 36.16 -18.90 4.42
CA ASP A 472 37.25 -19.06 3.43
C ASP A 472 37.81 -17.76 2.83
N VAL A 473 37.10 -16.62 2.97
CA VAL A 473 37.66 -15.28 2.69
C VAL A 473 38.08 -14.71 4.03
N GLY A 474 39.35 -14.32 4.19
CA GLY A 474 39.84 -13.78 5.46
C GLY A 474 38.91 -12.68 5.97
N ALA A 475 38.36 -12.84 7.19
CA ALA A 475 37.38 -11.91 7.76
C ALA A 475 37.86 -10.44 7.77
N SER A 476 39.18 -10.22 7.79
CA SER A 476 39.82 -8.92 7.68
C SER A 476 39.64 -8.27 6.30
N GLU A 477 39.86 -9.02 5.22
CA GLU A 477 39.78 -8.52 3.84
C GLU A 477 38.34 -8.16 3.46
N LYS A 478 37.36 -8.97 3.89
CA LYS A 478 35.94 -8.65 3.74
C LYS A 478 35.56 -7.35 4.47
N THR A 479 36.05 -7.16 5.69
CA THR A 479 35.75 -5.97 6.50
C THR A 479 36.35 -4.71 5.88
N GLU A 480 37.55 -4.83 5.29
CA GLU A 480 38.21 -3.75 4.56
C GLU A 480 37.44 -3.39 3.28
N ILE A 481 37.11 -4.38 2.43
CA ILE A 481 36.34 -4.16 1.21
C ILE A 481 35.00 -3.48 1.53
N LEU A 482 34.22 -4.01 2.48
CA LEU A 482 32.93 -3.42 2.85
C LEU A 482 33.11 -2.00 3.43
N GLY A 483 34.15 -1.79 4.23
CA GLY A 483 34.53 -0.47 4.76
C GLY A 483 34.85 0.56 3.67
N ASP A 484 35.49 0.14 2.59
CA ASP A 484 35.77 0.98 1.42
C ASP A 484 34.48 1.37 0.68
N ILE A 485 33.51 0.45 0.58
CA ILE A 485 32.20 0.77 -0.04
C ILE A 485 31.44 1.79 0.80
N TYR A 486 31.42 1.65 2.12
CA TYR A 486 30.82 2.67 2.99
C TYR A 486 31.52 4.01 2.87
N SER A 487 32.85 4.02 2.79
CA SER A 487 33.63 5.25 2.65
C SER A 487 33.38 5.94 1.32
N PHE A 488 33.21 5.17 0.24
CA PHE A 488 32.76 5.66 -1.06
C PHE A 488 31.36 6.30 -1.01
N MET A 489 30.39 5.67 -0.35
CA MET A 489 29.06 6.26 -0.20
C MET A 489 29.10 7.53 0.66
N ALA A 490 29.86 7.51 1.76
CA ALA A 490 30.02 8.65 2.65
C ALA A 490 30.67 9.84 1.94
N SER A 491 31.69 9.61 1.10
CA SER A 491 32.35 10.69 0.35
C SER A 491 31.41 11.35 -0.65
N ILE A 492 30.64 10.56 -1.42
CA ILE A 492 29.64 11.06 -2.36
C ILE A 492 28.57 11.89 -1.64
N VAL A 493 27.99 11.35 -0.56
CA VAL A 493 26.92 12.04 0.18
C VAL A 493 27.45 13.35 0.80
N HIS A 494 28.66 13.31 1.35
CA HIS A 494 29.32 14.50 1.89
C HIS A 494 29.57 15.55 0.81
N GLU A 495 30.09 15.17 -0.36
CA GLU A 495 30.35 16.09 -1.47
C GLU A 495 29.06 16.74 -1.99
N LEU A 496 27.99 15.94 -2.17
CA LEU A 496 26.68 16.45 -2.60
C LEU A 496 26.07 17.44 -1.59
N LEU A 497 26.26 17.21 -0.29
CA LEU A 497 25.82 18.14 0.76
C LEU A 497 26.68 19.41 0.83
N CYS A 498 27.98 19.31 0.53
CA CYS A 498 28.89 20.45 0.54
C CYS A 498 28.77 21.33 -0.70
N ASN A 499 28.50 20.74 -1.87
CA ASN A 499 28.38 21.43 -3.15
C ASN A 499 26.93 21.90 -3.38
N VAL A 500 26.50 22.92 -2.64
CA VAL A 500 25.13 23.46 -2.72
C VAL A 500 24.75 23.85 -4.15
N GLU A 501 25.60 24.62 -4.83
CA GLU A 501 25.34 25.13 -6.18
C GLU A 501 25.23 23.99 -7.20
N GLY A 502 26.17 23.05 -7.20
CA GLY A 502 26.15 21.90 -8.10
C GLY A 502 24.94 20.99 -7.84
N THR A 503 24.57 20.76 -6.57
CA THR A 503 23.43 19.90 -6.23
C THR A 503 22.09 20.56 -6.61
N VAL A 504 21.97 21.89 -6.50
CA VAL A 504 20.79 22.62 -6.98
C VAL A 504 20.69 22.56 -8.51
N GLU A 505 21.78 22.81 -9.23
CA GLU A 505 21.79 22.71 -10.70
C GLU A 505 21.48 21.28 -11.16
N TRP A 506 21.96 20.26 -10.44
CA TRP A 506 21.63 18.85 -10.72
C TRP A 506 20.14 18.55 -10.54
N LEU A 507 19.52 19.11 -9.50
CA LEU A 507 18.07 19.00 -9.26
C LEU A 507 17.26 19.68 -10.36
N GLU A 508 17.65 20.89 -10.77
CA GLU A 508 16.97 21.68 -11.80
C GLU A 508 17.05 21.01 -13.18
N LYS A 509 18.22 20.48 -13.56
CA LYS A 509 18.40 19.73 -14.82
C LYS A 509 17.54 18.46 -14.89
N SER A 510 17.14 17.91 -13.75
CA SER A 510 16.35 16.68 -13.65
C SER A 510 14.83 16.92 -13.75
N ASN A 511 14.38 18.10 -14.21
CA ASN A 511 12.96 18.50 -14.23
C ASN A 511 12.25 18.39 -12.86
N THR A 512 13.01 18.53 -11.76
CA THR A 512 12.47 18.52 -10.40
C THR A 512 12.31 19.96 -9.89
N ASN A 513 11.37 20.21 -8.99
CA ASN A 513 11.10 21.55 -8.50
C ASN A 513 12.23 22.01 -7.56
N SER A 514 12.74 23.23 -7.73
CA SER A 514 13.76 23.78 -6.80
C SER A 514 13.28 23.86 -5.35
N LYS A 515 11.95 23.91 -5.14
CA LYS A 515 11.32 23.80 -3.81
C LYS A 515 11.54 22.45 -3.13
N ASP A 516 11.96 21.42 -3.87
CA ASP A 516 12.24 20.09 -3.33
C ASP A 516 13.68 19.96 -2.80
N TYR A 517 14.52 20.99 -2.94
CA TYR A 517 15.90 20.98 -2.44
C TYR A 517 16.02 20.65 -0.94
N PRO A 518 15.19 21.19 -0.03
CA PRO A 518 15.24 20.80 1.38
C PRO A 518 14.93 19.31 1.62
N VAL A 519 14.07 18.71 0.79
CA VAL A 519 13.75 17.27 0.86
C VAL A 519 14.95 16.44 0.40
N LEU A 520 15.68 16.89 -0.63
CA LEU A 520 16.92 16.27 -1.06
C LEU A 520 17.99 16.31 0.03
N VAL A 521 18.20 17.47 0.66
CA VAL A 521 19.15 17.64 1.78
C VAL A 521 18.79 16.70 2.94
N LEU A 522 17.52 16.66 3.33
CA LEU A 522 17.06 15.75 4.37
C LEU A 522 17.36 14.28 4.03
N ARG A 523 17.08 13.85 2.80
CA ARG A 523 17.34 12.47 2.36
C ARG A 523 18.83 12.13 2.40
N LEU A 524 19.70 13.03 1.93
CA LEU A 524 21.15 12.87 2.00
C LEU A 524 21.65 12.75 3.45
N VAL A 525 21.17 13.60 4.36
CA VAL A 525 21.53 13.53 5.79
C VAL A 525 21.06 12.21 6.41
N VAL A 526 19.86 11.73 6.10
CA VAL A 526 19.38 10.43 6.56
C VAL A 526 20.25 9.28 6.04
N ILE A 527 20.66 9.30 4.77
CA ILE A 527 21.59 8.31 4.21
C ILE A 527 22.93 8.35 4.95
N MET A 528 23.48 9.55 5.23
CA MET A 528 24.71 9.69 6.01
C MET A 528 24.56 9.11 7.43
N CYS A 529 23.44 9.38 8.11
CA CYS A 529 23.14 8.78 9.42
C CYS A 529 23.12 7.26 9.35
N LEU A 530 22.48 6.66 8.33
CA LEU A 530 22.40 5.22 8.16
C LEU A 530 23.77 4.60 7.84
N ILE A 531 24.61 5.27 7.04
CA ILE A 531 26.01 4.84 6.82
C ILE A 531 26.75 4.80 8.17
N CYS A 532 26.62 5.85 8.99
CA CYS A 532 27.27 5.91 10.30
C CYS A 532 26.80 4.80 11.25
N VAL A 533 25.50 4.50 11.29
CA VAL A 533 24.96 3.47 12.19
C VAL A 533 25.39 2.05 11.76
N ASN A 534 25.34 1.75 10.46
CA ASN A 534 25.69 0.41 9.98
C ASN A 534 27.21 0.16 9.97
N LEU A 535 28.04 1.19 9.73
CA LEU A 535 29.51 1.03 9.79
C LEU A 535 30.08 1.24 11.20
N GLY A 536 29.46 2.09 12.02
CA GLY A 536 30.02 2.56 13.29
C GLY A 536 31.17 3.57 13.16
N LYS A 537 31.34 4.20 11.98
CA LYS A 537 32.37 5.23 11.69
C LYS A 537 31.74 6.44 10.97
N HIS A 538 32.57 7.42 10.57
CA HIS A 538 32.17 8.64 9.85
C HIS A 538 31.27 9.60 10.64
N PHE A 539 31.16 9.42 11.96
CA PHE A 539 30.40 10.31 12.83
C PHE A 539 30.96 11.74 12.85
N ASP A 540 32.27 11.88 12.74
CA ASP A 540 32.98 13.15 12.59
C ASP A 540 32.50 13.92 11.36
N LEU A 541 32.42 13.25 10.20
CA LEU A 541 31.87 13.84 8.97
C LEU A 541 30.40 14.24 9.16
N LEU A 542 29.60 13.38 9.79
CA LEU A 542 28.19 13.68 10.05
C LEU A 542 28.03 14.91 10.98
N PHE A 543 28.79 14.99 12.07
CA PHE A 543 28.70 16.10 13.00
C PHE A 543 29.25 17.40 12.42
N ASP A 544 30.25 17.34 11.53
CA ASP A 544 30.67 18.50 10.74
C ASP A 544 29.52 19.01 9.86
N LEU A 545 28.85 18.13 9.12
CA LEU A 545 27.69 18.48 8.28
C LEU A 545 26.55 19.08 9.12
N LEU A 546 26.24 18.46 10.27
CA LEU A 546 25.22 18.95 11.21
C LEU A 546 25.64 20.22 11.97
N GLY A 547 26.90 20.67 11.86
CA GLY A 547 27.39 21.95 12.38
C GLY A 547 27.28 23.11 11.39
N ARG A 548 27.01 22.83 10.11
CA ARG A 548 26.96 23.86 9.05
C ARG A 548 25.57 24.49 8.96
N SER A 549 25.51 25.81 9.14
CA SER A 549 24.26 26.57 9.11
C SER A 549 23.50 26.44 7.79
N CYS A 550 24.20 26.31 6.65
CA CYS A 550 23.58 26.10 5.35
C CYS A 550 22.78 24.79 5.27
N ILE A 551 23.26 23.71 5.91
CA ILE A 551 22.57 22.41 5.91
C ILE A 551 21.42 22.43 6.92
N ILE A 552 21.68 22.88 8.16
CA ILE A 552 20.68 22.91 9.24
C ILE A 552 19.45 23.73 8.84
N SER A 553 19.65 24.83 8.10
CA SER A 553 18.54 25.70 7.67
C SER A 553 17.52 25.00 6.76
N HIS A 554 17.89 23.88 6.14
CA HIS A 554 17.03 23.08 5.26
C HIS A 554 16.43 21.84 5.96
N LEU A 555 16.87 21.50 7.16
CA LEU A 555 16.37 20.36 7.90
C LEU A 555 15.09 20.72 8.68
N PRO A 556 14.13 19.80 8.81
CA PRO A 556 12.99 19.99 9.70
C PRO A 556 13.46 20.22 11.14
N LYS A 557 12.91 21.25 11.80
CA LYS A 557 13.27 21.59 13.18
C LYS A 557 13.17 20.39 14.16
N PRO A 558 12.08 19.57 14.14
CA PRO A 558 11.98 18.41 15.02
C PRO A 558 13.06 17.35 14.78
N PHE A 559 13.58 17.25 13.55
CA PHE A 559 14.65 16.32 13.22
C PHE A 559 15.97 16.76 13.86
N TYR A 560 16.33 18.04 13.71
CA TYR A 560 17.57 18.57 14.25
C TYR A 560 17.55 18.65 15.79
N ASP A 561 16.41 19.02 16.39
CA ASP A 561 16.26 19.14 17.84
C ASP A 561 16.52 17.81 18.56
N ALA A 562 16.17 16.67 17.94
CA ALA A 562 16.49 15.35 18.47
C ALA A 562 18.01 15.13 18.65
N PHE A 563 18.85 15.67 17.75
CA PHE A 563 20.30 15.55 17.85
C PHE A 563 20.92 16.49 18.90
N LEU A 564 20.25 17.58 19.27
CA LEU A 564 20.70 18.51 20.32
C LEU A 564 20.56 17.91 21.73
N GLY A 565 19.54 17.09 21.96
CA GLY A 565 19.24 16.47 23.26
C GLY A 565 20.07 15.23 23.63
N ARG A 566 21.15 14.93 22.88
CA ARG A 566 21.88 13.64 22.91
C ARG A 566 22.53 13.25 24.24
N GLN A 567 22.65 14.13 25.24
CA GLN A 567 23.41 13.84 26.45
C GLN A 567 22.96 12.51 27.09
N LYS A 568 23.84 11.50 27.04
CA LYS A 568 23.71 10.12 27.58
C LYS A 568 22.88 9.11 26.75
N ARG A 569 22.38 9.45 25.55
CA ARG A 569 21.62 8.53 24.67
C ARG A 569 22.48 7.93 23.56
N SER A 570 22.13 6.71 23.11
CA SER A 570 22.81 6.11 21.95
C SER A 570 22.43 6.83 20.65
N PHE A 571 23.31 6.81 19.64
CA PHE A 571 23.00 7.47 18.36
C PHE A 571 21.78 6.81 17.66
N VAL A 572 21.61 5.50 17.83
CA VAL A 572 20.46 4.75 17.30
C VAL A 572 19.15 5.25 17.90
N GLU A 573 19.12 5.50 19.22
CA GLU A 573 17.94 6.08 19.89
C GLU A 573 17.60 7.46 19.32
N VAL A 574 18.59 8.34 19.19
CA VAL A 574 18.42 9.69 18.65
C VAL A 574 17.91 9.64 17.21
N LEU A 575 18.47 8.77 16.37
CA LEU A 575 18.04 8.62 14.98
C LEU A 575 16.61 8.07 14.89
N ALA A 576 16.24 7.11 15.74
CA ALA A 576 14.88 6.56 15.79
C ALA A 576 13.86 7.63 16.19
N GLU A 577 14.15 8.42 17.23
CA GLU A 577 13.34 9.56 17.67
C GLU A 577 13.20 10.61 16.55
N ALA A 578 14.31 10.99 15.91
CA ALA A 578 14.31 11.98 14.83
C ALA A 578 13.48 11.53 13.61
N LEU A 579 13.57 10.25 13.23
CA LEU A 579 12.75 9.70 12.15
C LEU A 579 11.26 9.66 12.54
N LYS A 580 10.94 9.25 13.77
CA LYS A 580 9.56 9.21 14.29
C LYS A 580 8.88 10.58 14.23
N GLN A 581 9.58 11.65 14.62
CA GLN A 581 9.07 13.03 14.55
C GLN A 581 8.75 13.50 13.11
N MET A 582 9.25 12.81 12.09
CA MET A 582 9.02 13.13 10.68
C MET A 582 8.05 12.17 9.98
N GLU A 583 7.22 11.44 10.75
CA GLU A 583 6.31 10.39 10.26
C GLU A 583 7.05 9.26 9.52
N SER A 584 8.30 9.02 9.93
CA SER A 584 9.17 8.00 9.40
C SER A 584 9.57 7.04 10.51
N VAL A 585 10.09 5.86 10.17
CA VAL A 585 10.42 4.84 11.16
C VAL A 585 11.76 4.19 10.85
N LEU A 586 12.63 4.15 11.85
CA LEU A 586 13.85 3.33 11.83
C LEU A 586 13.44 1.87 12.01
N VAL A 587 13.91 1.03 11.10
CA VAL A 587 13.69 -0.42 11.14
C VAL A 587 15.03 -1.12 11.30
N ILE A 588 15.08 -2.04 12.24
CA ILE A 588 16.24 -2.90 12.50
C ILE A 588 15.85 -4.29 12.04
N VAL A 589 16.60 -4.84 11.10
CA VAL A 589 16.32 -6.16 10.53
C VAL A 589 17.46 -7.10 10.92
N SER A 590 17.15 -8.23 11.56
CA SER A 590 18.12 -9.25 11.96
C SER A 590 17.85 -10.61 11.30
N TRP A 591 18.93 -11.28 10.88
CA TRP A 591 18.90 -12.62 10.25
C TRP A 591 19.42 -13.74 11.17
N GLY A 592 19.57 -13.47 12.46
CA GLY A 592 19.98 -14.45 13.48
C GLY A 592 19.63 -13.97 14.89
N ASN A 593 19.88 -14.82 15.90
CA ASN A 593 19.60 -14.55 17.32
C ASN A 593 20.54 -13.49 17.93
N ASN A 594 20.54 -12.28 17.38
CA ASN A 594 21.26 -11.15 17.95
C ASN A 594 20.34 -10.43 18.93
N HIS A 595 20.65 -10.54 20.22
CA HIS A 595 19.96 -9.80 21.27
C HIS A 595 20.49 -8.36 21.29
N PHE A 596 19.77 -7.43 20.64
CA PHE A 596 20.06 -6.01 20.82
C PHE A 596 19.19 -5.42 21.95
N HIS A 597 19.71 -4.39 22.61
CA HIS A 597 18.94 -3.53 23.51
C HIS A 597 18.32 -2.42 22.65
N PHE A 598 16.99 -2.28 22.65
CA PHE A 598 16.30 -1.49 21.62
C PHE A 598 15.71 -0.18 22.13
N SER A 599 15.80 0.85 21.28
CA SER A 599 15.05 2.10 21.40
C SER A 599 13.54 1.84 21.24
N PRO A 600 12.67 2.43 22.08
CA PRO A 600 11.21 2.30 21.96
C PRO A 600 10.65 2.87 20.65
N ASP A 601 11.42 3.69 19.93
CA ASP A 601 10.98 4.38 18.72
C ASP A 601 11.38 3.67 17.41
N ALA A 602 12.08 2.53 17.48
CA ALA A 602 12.46 1.72 16.32
C ALA A 602 11.61 0.44 16.22
N ILE A 603 11.34 -0.01 14.99
CA ILE A 603 10.70 -1.30 14.74
C ILE A 603 11.79 -2.36 14.57
N LEU A 604 11.74 -3.42 15.38
CA LEU A 604 12.57 -4.60 15.19
C LEU A 604 11.81 -5.64 14.37
N VAL A 605 12.45 -6.13 13.31
CA VAL A 605 12.04 -7.33 12.57
C VAL A 605 13.10 -8.41 12.78
N ASP A 606 12.81 -9.30 13.72
CA ASP A 606 13.70 -10.39 14.12
C ASP A 606 13.33 -11.72 13.45
N ASP A 607 14.31 -12.60 13.27
CA ASP A 607 14.16 -13.93 12.67
C ASP A 607 13.53 -13.90 11.26
N MET A 608 14.06 -13.04 10.39
CA MET A 608 13.63 -12.90 8.98
C MET A 608 13.62 -14.21 8.19
N VAL A 609 14.40 -15.19 8.63
CA VAL A 609 14.51 -16.51 8.01
C VAL A 609 13.21 -17.31 8.12
N ASN A 610 12.47 -17.13 9.22
CA ASN A 610 11.26 -17.90 9.52
C ASN A 610 9.96 -17.10 9.32
N GLN A 611 10.03 -15.79 9.10
CA GLN A 611 8.84 -14.95 8.91
C GLN A 611 8.35 -14.97 7.45
N ASN A 612 7.03 -15.02 7.28
CA ASN A 612 6.41 -14.81 5.97
C ASN A 612 6.31 -13.30 5.66
N LYS A 613 6.32 -12.95 4.37
CA LYS A 613 6.19 -11.57 3.89
C LYS A 613 5.02 -10.81 4.54
N GLU A 614 3.87 -11.46 4.64
CA GLU A 614 2.65 -10.90 5.24
C GLU A 614 2.82 -10.58 6.73
N GLY A 615 3.52 -11.44 7.48
CA GLY A 615 3.84 -11.21 8.89
C GLY A 615 4.73 -9.98 9.09
N ILE A 616 5.75 -9.83 8.24
CA ILE A 616 6.63 -8.66 8.28
C ILE A 616 5.87 -7.38 7.94
N LEU A 617 5.02 -7.41 6.90
CA LEU A 617 4.17 -6.26 6.56
C LEU A 617 3.24 -5.87 7.73
N ARG A 618 2.67 -6.82 8.47
CA ARG A 618 1.86 -6.52 9.66
C ARG A 618 2.64 -5.83 10.78
N VAL A 619 3.93 -6.14 10.92
CA VAL A 619 4.83 -5.46 11.87
C VAL A 619 5.14 -4.04 11.41
N LEU A 620 5.36 -3.84 10.10
CA LEU A 620 5.64 -2.51 9.52
C LEU A 620 4.40 -1.60 9.44
N PHE A 621 3.21 -2.18 9.38
CA PHE A 621 1.92 -1.49 9.30
C PHE A 621 0.98 -1.96 10.44
N PRO A 622 1.27 -1.60 11.70
CA PRO A 622 0.42 -1.97 12.82
C PRO A 622 -0.95 -1.31 12.68
N LYS A 623 -2.02 -2.11 12.72
CA LYS A 623 -3.38 -1.58 12.75
C LYS A 623 -3.65 -0.94 14.11
N ASN A 624 -4.00 0.35 14.14
CA ASN A 624 -4.42 1.01 15.36
C ASN A 624 -5.71 0.35 15.89
N VAL A 625 -5.60 -0.45 16.96
CA VAL A 625 -6.75 -0.97 17.73
C VAL A 625 -7.20 0.05 18.79
N SER A 626 -6.77 1.31 18.67
CA SER A 626 -7.17 2.40 19.57
C SER A 626 -8.48 3.03 19.07
N SER A 627 -9.59 2.58 19.65
CA SER A 627 -10.88 3.30 19.84
C SER A 627 -12.07 2.36 20.09
N ARG A 628 -11.87 1.08 20.42
CA ARG A 628 -12.97 0.17 20.78
C ARG A 628 -13.40 0.24 22.25
N GLY A 629 -13.12 1.34 22.95
CA GLY A 629 -13.37 1.44 24.39
C GLY A 629 -13.56 2.86 24.90
N GLN A 630 -14.30 3.71 24.19
CA GLN A 630 -14.87 4.95 24.74
C GLN A 630 -15.86 5.57 23.75
N GLN A 631 -16.98 4.89 23.52
CA GLN A 631 -18.20 5.51 23.02
C GLN A 631 -19.39 4.81 23.67
N SER A 632 -19.52 5.07 24.98
CA SER A 632 -20.78 4.90 25.68
C SER A 632 -21.74 5.97 25.14
N LEU A 633 -22.69 5.53 24.32
CA LEU A 633 -24.06 6.02 24.19
C LEU A 633 -24.33 7.43 24.76
N ILE A 634 -24.36 8.42 23.86
CA ILE A 634 -25.21 9.60 24.05
C ILE A 634 -26.29 9.49 22.98
N TYR A 635 -27.39 8.81 23.34
CA TYR A 635 -28.67 9.01 22.70
C TYR A 635 -29.27 10.27 23.32
N SER A 636 -29.36 11.35 22.54
CA SER A 636 -30.22 12.48 22.88
C SER A 636 -31.57 12.24 22.22
N ASP A 637 -32.55 11.82 23.01
CA ASP A 637 -33.96 11.99 22.65
C ASP A 637 -34.65 12.80 23.75
N CYS A 638 -35.48 13.74 23.32
CA CYS A 638 -36.12 14.75 24.16
C CYS A 638 -37.30 14.18 24.94
N GLY A 639 -37.50 14.63 26.18
CA GLY A 639 -38.86 14.74 26.74
C GLY A 639 -39.06 14.38 28.22
N ASN A 640 -39.18 15.42 29.05
CA ASN A 640 -40.07 15.59 30.22
C ASN A 640 -39.76 14.91 31.57
N ALA A 641 -39.35 15.79 32.49
CA ALA A 641 -39.87 16.04 33.85
C ALA A 641 -39.94 14.90 34.88
N SER A 642 -39.07 14.93 35.90
CA SER A 642 -39.37 15.24 37.32
C SER A 642 -38.23 14.75 38.23
N GLU A 643 -37.66 15.65 39.05
CA GLU A 643 -36.94 15.31 40.29
C GLU A 643 -37.97 14.84 41.35
N PRO A 644 -37.62 14.01 42.39
CA PRO A 644 -36.51 14.32 43.32
C PRO A 644 -35.78 13.17 44.07
N ASP A 645 -34.73 13.59 44.80
CA ASP A 645 -34.22 13.17 46.12
C ASP A 645 -33.40 11.88 46.40
N SER A 646 -32.12 12.14 46.71
CA SER A 646 -31.42 11.84 47.98
C SER A 646 -30.76 10.47 48.28
N SER A 647 -29.47 10.60 48.67
CA SER A 647 -28.66 9.77 49.59
C SER A 647 -28.31 8.31 49.23
N ASN A 648 -27.03 8.04 48.97
CA ASN A 648 -26.17 7.25 49.87
C ASN A 648 -24.74 7.10 49.32
N SER A 649 -23.81 7.85 49.92
CA SER A 649 -22.37 7.62 49.84
C SER A 649 -21.93 6.75 51.02
N SER A 650 -21.70 5.45 50.81
CA SER A 650 -20.90 4.63 51.76
C SER A 650 -20.47 3.24 51.27
N THR A 651 -20.81 2.80 50.05
CA THR A 651 -20.54 1.41 49.62
C THR A 651 -19.27 1.20 48.78
N ALA A 652 -18.53 2.26 48.43
CA ALA A 652 -17.32 2.13 47.61
C ALA A 652 -16.07 1.71 48.42
N ASP A 653 -15.91 2.23 49.64
CA ASP A 653 -14.68 1.98 50.42
C ASP A 653 -14.61 0.59 51.06
N GLN A 654 -15.76 -0.03 51.37
CA GLN A 654 -15.78 -1.39 51.93
C GLN A 654 -15.48 -2.46 50.87
N ASN A 655 -15.79 -2.18 49.60
CA ASN A 655 -15.55 -3.11 48.50
C ASN A 655 -14.08 -3.14 48.03
N MET A 656 -13.28 -2.12 48.34
CA MET A 656 -11.84 -2.15 48.04
C MET A 656 -11.02 -2.96 49.04
N LYS A 657 -11.43 -2.99 50.33
CA LYS A 657 -10.74 -3.78 51.36
C LYS A 657 -10.99 -5.28 51.25
N ALA A 658 -12.24 -5.69 50.97
CA ALA A 658 -12.59 -7.09 50.82
C ALA A 658 -11.97 -7.76 49.59
N ARG A 659 -11.60 -6.99 48.55
CA ARG A 659 -11.01 -7.53 47.31
C ARG A 659 -9.51 -7.85 47.46
N ASN A 660 -8.80 -7.13 48.31
CA ASN A 660 -7.35 -7.32 48.53
C ASN A 660 -7.02 -8.48 49.48
N GLU A 661 -7.96 -8.90 50.34
CA GLU A 661 -7.76 -10.03 51.26
C GLU A 661 -7.98 -11.41 50.58
N ALA A 662 -8.74 -11.46 49.48
CA ALA A 662 -8.99 -12.70 48.72
C ALA A 662 -7.85 -13.09 47.76
N GLU A 663 -7.08 -12.13 47.22
CA GLU A 663 -6.01 -12.39 46.24
C GLU A 663 -4.71 -12.92 46.87
N GLY A 664 -4.49 -12.71 48.18
CA GLY A 664 -3.27 -13.14 48.87
C GLY A 664 -3.08 -14.65 48.95
N ASN A 665 -4.17 -15.42 49.01
CA ASN A 665 -4.14 -16.89 49.04
C ASN A 665 -4.06 -17.52 47.62
N ASP A 666 -4.48 -16.80 46.58
CA ASP A 666 -4.54 -17.30 45.20
C ASP A 666 -3.17 -17.23 44.48
N LEU A 667 -2.29 -16.28 44.84
CA LEU A 667 -0.97 -16.13 44.23
C LEU A 667 0.01 -17.28 44.54
N GLN A 668 -0.07 -17.87 45.74
CA GLN A 668 0.79 -18.99 46.13
C GLN A 668 0.33 -20.29 45.46
N GLU A 669 -0.98 -20.55 45.42
CA GLU A 669 -1.57 -21.68 44.69
C GLU A 669 -1.24 -21.58 43.18
N ASN A 670 -1.38 -20.39 42.59
CA ASN A 670 -1.03 -20.16 41.19
C ASN A 670 0.47 -20.29 40.91
N TYR A 671 1.35 -20.00 41.89
CA TYR A 671 2.80 -20.26 41.77
C TYR A 671 3.12 -21.76 41.76
N GLU A 672 2.43 -22.56 42.58
CA GLU A 672 2.58 -24.02 42.58
C GLU A 672 2.14 -24.61 41.23
N HIS A 673 1.03 -24.15 40.68
CA HIS A 673 0.58 -24.50 39.32
C HIS A 673 1.55 -24.04 38.22
N PHE A 674 2.17 -22.88 38.38
CA PHE A 674 3.23 -22.41 37.48
C PHE A 674 4.49 -23.28 37.56
N CYS A 675 4.82 -23.89 38.69
CA CYS A 675 5.89 -24.88 38.76
C CYS A 675 5.44 -26.22 38.14
N GLU A 676 4.19 -26.61 38.36
CA GLU A 676 3.57 -27.87 37.92
C GLU A 676 3.50 -27.99 36.39
N ILE A 677 3.15 -26.91 35.68
CA ILE A 677 3.06 -26.94 34.20
C ILE A 677 4.36 -27.39 33.52
N PHE A 678 5.52 -26.98 34.04
CA PHE A 678 6.82 -27.40 33.48
C PHE A 678 7.17 -28.85 33.82
N ASN A 679 6.62 -29.41 34.91
CA ASN A 679 6.75 -30.83 35.22
C ASN A 679 5.87 -31.68 34.30
N VAL A 680 4.65 -31.24 34.04
CA VAL A 680 3.70 -31.92 33.13
C VAL A 680 4.19 -31.88 31.68
N LEU A 681 4.86 -30.81 31.26
CA LEU A 681 5.37 -30.63 29.89
C LEU A 681 6.78 -31.18 29.67
N LYS A 682 7.47 -31.62 30.73
CA LYS A 682 8.84 -32.17 30.68
C LYS A 682 9.01 -33.37 29.73
N PRO A 683 8.05 -34.31 29.61
CA PRO A 683 8.17 -35.41 28.65
C PRO A 683 8.16 -34.93 27.19
N LEU A 684 7.49 -33.81 26.90
CA LEU A 684 7.34 -33.24 25.55
C LEU A 684 8.64 -32.58 25.05
N GLU A 685 9.47 -32.11 25.99
CA GLU A 685 10.78 -31.50 25.73
C GLU A 685 11.84 -32.52 25.23
N ASN A 686 11.70 -33.81 25.61
CA ASN A 686 12.71 -34.86 25.42
C ASN A 686 12.31 -35.97 24.43
N ALA A 687 11.19 -35.82 23.72
CA ALA A 687 10.55 -36.91 22.95
C ALA A 687 11.28 -37.38 21.66
N LYS A 688 12.56 -37.04 21.43
CA LYS A 688 13.30 -37.48 20.23
C LYS A 688 13.89 -38.89 20.30
N ASP A 689 13.99 -39.50 21.50
CA ASP A 689 14.77 -40.74 21.69
C ASP A 689 13.97 -41.98 22.15
N ALA A 690 12.65 -41.88 22.36
CA ALA A 690 11.82 -43.03 22.73
C ALA A 690 10.73 -43.27 21.67
N GLY A 691 10.65 -44.51 21.18
CA GLY A 691 9.67 -44.95 20.19
C GLY A 691 8.25 -44.47 20.53
N MET A 692 7.57 -43.94 19.52
CA MET A 692 6.22 -43.40 19.58
C MET A 692 5.19 -44.48 19.96
N GLU A 693 4.92 -44.63 21.25
CA GLU A 693 3.65 -45.19 21.73
C GLU A 693 2.93 -44.12 22.57
N THR A 694 1.88 -43.56 21.94
CA THR A 694 0.77 -42.78 22.52
C THR A 694 1.04 -42.01 23.82
N PHE A 695 1.62 -40.82 23.71
CA PHE A 695 1.53 -39.80 24.76
C PHE A 695 0.10 -39.23 24.81
N THR A 696 -0.64 -39.55 25.87
CA THR A 696 -1.95 -38.94 26.17
C THR A 696 -1.73 -37.80 27.16
N LEU A 697 -1.61 -36.58 26.64
CA LEU A 697 -1.60 -35.38 27.46
C LEU A 697 -3.06 -35.04 27.84
N ASP A 698 -3.36 -34.82 29.11
CA ASP A 698 -4.66 -34.29 29.54
C ASP A 698 -4.76 -32.81 29.13
N ALA A 699 -5.09 -32.58 27.86
CA ALA A 699 -5.12 -31.23 27.26
C ALA A 699 -5.99 -30.22 28.04
N PRO A 700 -7.17 -30.60 28.57
CA PRO A 700 -7.96 -29.73 29.45
C PRO A 700 -7.22 -29.36 30.75
N GLY A 701 -6.57 -30.32 31.42
CA GLY A 701 -5.81 -30.07 32.64
C GLY A 701 -4.60 -29.16 32.41
N VAL A 702 -3.88 -29.36 31.30
CA VAL A 702 -2.75 -28.50 30.92
C VAL A 702 -3.21 -27.09 30.55
N GLN A 703 -4.38 -26.94 29.91
CA GLN A 703 -4.92 -25.63 29.57
C GLN A 703 -5.26 -24.80 30.81
N VAL A 704 -5.83 -25.43 31.85
CA VAL A 704 -6.08 -24.78 33.15
C VAL A 704 -4.77 -24.31 33.79
N LEU A 705 -3.72 -25.13 33.75
CA LEU A 705 -2.40 -24.76 34.26
C LEU A 705 -1.78 -23.59 33.47
N VAL A 706 -1.98 -23.53 32.15
CA VAL A 706 -1.51 -22.43 31.30
C VAL A 706 -2.21 -21.12 31.68
N GLU A 707 -3.53 -21.17 31.87
CA GLU A 707 -4.32 -19.99 32.24
C GLU A 707 -3.94 -19.46 33.63
N LYS A 708 -3.82 -20.35 34.63
CA LYS A 708 -3.34 -20.00 35.97
C LYS A 708 -1.92 -19.39 35.94
N SER A 709 -1.04 -19.93 35.08
CA SER A 709 0.32 -19.40 34.89
C SER A 709 0.34 -18.01 34.27
N ILE A 710 -0.53 -17.73 33.29
CA ILE A 710 -0.67 -16.40 32.70
C ILE A 710 -1.18 -15.42 33.74
N ASN A 711 -2.21 -15.79 34.50
CA ASN A 711 -2.80 -14.94 35.53
C ASN A 711 -1.79 -14.60 36.62
N LEU A 712 -0.97 -15.57 37.06
CA LEU A 712 0.13 -15.32 37.99
C LEU A 712 1.12 -14.29 37.45
N ILE A 713 1.63 -14.49 36.23
CA ILE A 713 2.65 -13.60 35.67
C ILE A 713 2.09 -12.18 35.51
N VAL A 714 0.85 -12.04 35.05
CA VAL A 714 0.18 -10.75 34.91
C VAL A 714 -0.04 -10.08 36.28
N ALA A 715 -0.46 -10.82 37.31
CA ALA A 715 -0.63 -10.31 38.66
C ALA A 715 0.70 -9.82 39.26
N VAL A 716 1.77 -10.62 39.13
CA VAL A 716 3.12 -10.27 39.58
C VAL A 716 3.64 -9.02 38.85
N MET A 717 3.43 -8.93 37.54
CA MET A 717 3.80 -7.76 36.75
C MET A 717 3.02 -6.51 37.18
N THR A 718 1.72 -6.65 37.45
CA THR A 718 0.87 -5.53 37.89
C THR A 718 1.31 -5.02 39.26
N GLN A 719 1.61 -5.92 40.21
CA GLN A 719 2.16 -5.54 41.51
C GLN A 719 3.55 -4.91 41.39
N TYR A 720 4.37 -5.39 40.45
CA TYR A 720 5.66 -4.78 40.16
C TYR A 720 5.51 -3.35 39.63
N PHE A 721 4.58 -3.10 38.71
CA PHE A 721 4.28 -1.75 38.23
C PHE A 721 3.79 -0.81 39.33
N GLN A 722 3.03 -1.32 40.31
CA GLN A 722 2.59 -0.54 41.47
C GLN A 722 3.73 -0.23 42.47
N MET A 723 4.84 -0.97 42.42
CA MET A 723 6.03 -0.73 43.25
C MET A 723 7.03 0.27 42.63
N ILE A 724 6.85 0.66 41.36
CA ILE A 724 7.66 1.69 40.71
C ILE A 724 7.09 3.06 41.15
N PRO A 725 7.84 3.91 41.87
CA PRO A 725 7.34 5.23 42.22
C PRO A 725 7.15 6.07 40.95
N CYS A 726 5.96 6.65 40.77
CA CYS A 726 5.75 7.71 39.79
C CYS A 726 6.58 8.92 40.23
N ASP A 727 7.42 9.45 39.35
CA ASP A 727 8.15 10.70 39.56
C ASP A 727 7.16 11.85 39.80
N SER A 728 6.82 12.11 41.05
CA SER A 728 6.49 13.46 41.50
C SER A 728 7.79 14.07 42.02
N GLU A 729 8.18 15.19 41.45
CA GLU A 729 9.24 16.07 41.94
C GLU A 729 9.07 16.27 43.45
N ASP A 730 9.90 15.63 44.26
CA ASP A 730 10.15 16.06 45.64
C ASP A 730 11.46 15.47 46.19
N GLU A 731 12.07 16.30 47.02
CA GLU A 731 13.50 16.38 47.31
C GLU A 731 14.12 15.21 48.08
N ASN A 732 15.46 15.18 48.01
CA ASN A 732 16.38 14.40 48.83
C ASN A 732 15.96 14.26 50.31
N ILE A 733 15.71 13.03 50.77
CA ILE A 733 15.83 12.67 52.18
C ILE A 733 16.78 11.47 52.30
N PRO A 734 17.92 11.60 53.03
CA PRO A 734 18.85 10.49 53.23
C PRO A 734 18.36 9.60 54.38
N GLY A 735 18.15 8.30 54.09
CA GLY A 735 17.95 7.29 55.13
C GLY A 735 16.78 6.32 54.91
N LYS A 736 16.79 5.54 53.81
CA LYS A 736 16.14 4.21 53.74
C LYS A 736 16.95 3.31 52.80
N PRO A 737 17.19 2.03 53.15
CA PRO A 737 17.97 1.13 52.32
C PRO A 737 17.13 0.46 51.21
N ASN A 738 17.82 0.13 50.11
CA ASN A 738 17.45 -0.66 48.92
C ASN A 738 16.69 0.06 47.79
N ARG A 739 17.43 0.89 47.02
CA ARG A 739 17.23 0.98 45.57
C ARG A 739 17.59 -0.38 44.96
N VAL A 740 16.64 -1.06 44.33
CA VAL A 740 16.95 -2.18 43.43
C VAL A 740 17.55 -1.58 42.15
N HIS A 741 18.73 -2.05 41.77
CA HIS A 741 19.50 -1.56 40.63
C HIS A 741 18.89 -1.98 39.28
N CYS A 742 19.26 -1.22 38.25
CA CYS A 742 18.83 -1.20 36.84
C CYS A 742 18.94 -2.50 36.00
N GLU A 743 18.55 -3.67 36.49
CA GLU A 743 18.38 -4.91 35.67
C GLU A 743 16.93 -5.18 35.24
N ASP A 744 15.99 -4.40 35.76
CA ASP A 744 14.56 -4.73 35.81
C ASP A 744 13.79 -4.60 34.47
N GLY A 745 14.24 -3.76 33.53
CA GLY A 745 13.60 -3.64 32.21
C GLY A 745 13.66 -4.94 31.39
N ASN A 746 14.68 -5.77 31.66
CA ASN A 746 14.83 -7.09 31.04
C ASN A 746 13.82 -8.10 31.59
N LEU A 747 13.46 -7.97 32.87
CA LEU A 747 12.59 -8.90 33.59
C LEU A 747 11.13 -8.78 33.12
N LEU A 748 10.63 -7.56 32.99
CA LEU A 748 9.26 -7.30 32.51
C LEU A 748 9.10 -7.74 31.05
N TRP A 749 10.14 -7.56 30.24
CA TRP A 749 10.18 -8.07 28.86
C TRP A 749 10.13 -9.61 28.84
N HIS A 750 10.94 -10.28 29.67
CA HIS A 750 10.91 -11.74 29.79
C HIS A 750 9.54 -12.26 30.27
N ALA A 751 8.91 -11.59 31.23
CA ALA A 751 7.59 -11.93 31.75
C ALA A 751 6.49 -11.78 30.67
N ASN A 752 6.48 -10.66 29.93
CA ASN A 752 5.58 -10.45 28.79
C ASN A 752 5.75 -11.54 27.71
N ARG A 753 7.00 -11.87 27.36
CA ARG A 753 7.29 -12.93 26.38
C ARG A 753 6.90 -14.33 26.88
N MET A 754 6.91 -14.57 28.19
CA MET A 754 6.37 -15.81 28.75
C MET A 754 4.85 -15.87 28.63
N VAL A 755 4.13 -14.76 28.86
CA VAL A 755 2.68 -14.69 28.63
C VAL A 755 2.33 -14.98 27.16
N ASP A 756 3.04 -14.36 26.21
CA ASP A 756 2.85 -14.63 24.79
C ASP A 756 3.15 -16.10 24.43
N GLY A 757 4.24 -16.65 24.99
CA GLY A 757 4.59 -18.05 24.82
C GLY A 757 3.51 -18.99 25.34
N PHE A 758 2.96 -18.75 26.53
CA PHE A 758 1.86 -19.53 27.10
C PHE A 758 0.56 -19.42 26.30
N LYS A 759 0.23 -18.24 25.74
CA LYS A 759 -0.92 -18.08 24.83
C LYS A 759 -0.75 -18.88 23.54
N GLN A 760 0.45 -18.87 22.96
CA GLN A 760 0.78 -19.67 21.78
C GLN A 760 0.75 -21.17 22.09
N LEU A 761 1.25 -21.59 23.26
CA LEU A 761 1.15 -22.96 23.75
C LEU A 761 -0.32 -23.41 23.88
N SER A 762 -1.18 -22.57 24.49
CA SER A 762 -2.61 -22.82 24.60
C SER A 762 -3.29 -22.99 23.23
N TYR A 763 -2.95 -22.14 22.26
CA TYR A 763 -3.46 -22.24 20.90
C TYR A 763 -3.04 -23.55 20.22
N LEU A 764 -1.77 -23.95 20.36
CA LEU A 764 -1.23 -25.18 19.77
C LEU A 764 -1.82 -26.44 20.42
N LEU A 765 -2.06 -26.43 21.74
CA LEU A 765 -2.68 -27.54 22.47
C LEU A 765 -4.17 -27.72 22.12
N ASN A 766 -4.90 -26.63 21.87
CA ASN A 766 -6.32 -26.68 21.47
C ASN A 766 -6.57 -27.27 20.08
N TRP A 767 -5.57 -27.28 19.20
CA TRP A 767 -5.68 -27.81 17.84
C TRP A 767 -5.33 -29.30 17.72
N SER A 768 -4.99 -29.97 18.83
CA SER A 768 -4.46 -31.33 18.85
C SER A 768 -5.42 -32.49 18.51
N PRO A 769 -6.77 -32.40 18.43
CA PRO A 769 -7.56 -33.59 18.10
C PRO A 769 -7.65 -33.90 16.59
N VAL A 770 -7.21 -33.01 15.69
CA VAL A 770 -7.65 -33.05 14.28
C VAL A 770 -6.50 -33.01 13.27
N PHE A 771 -5.39 -33.74 13.43
CA PHE A 771 -4.48 -33.96 12.27
C PHE A 771 -3.73 -35.29 12.39
N SER A 772 -3.66 -36.04 11.27
CA SER A 772 -2.73 -37.17 11.06
C SER A 772 -1.69 -36.79 10.00
N GLY A 773 -0.45 -37.30 10.13
CA GLY A 773 0.64 -37.12 9.15
C GLY A 773 1.68 -36.02 9.46
N GLU A 774 2.45 -35.58 8.46
CA GLU A 774 3.61 -34.64 8.51
C GLU A 774 3.37 -33.34 9.32
N ASN A 775 2.11 -32.89 9.44
CA ASN A 775 1.75 -31.72 10.26
C ASN A 775 1.92 -31.95 11.77
N LEU A 776 1.83 -33.20 12.24
CA LEU A 776 2.01 -33.54 13.65
C LEU A 776 3.48 -33.37 14.05
N GLU A 777 4.41 -33.78 13.20
CA GLU A 777 5.85 -33.67 13.41
C GLU A 777 6.34 -32.21 13.45
N LYS A 778 5.76 -31.37 12.57
CA LYS A 778 6.02 -29.91 12.53
C LYS A 778 5.48 -29.20 13.76
N ASN A 779 4.26 -29.53 14.19
CA ASN A 779 3.66 -28.94 15.39
C ASN A 779 4.39 -29.37 16.66
N MET A 780 4.83 -30.63 16.74
CA MET A 780 5.64 -31.13 17.86
C MET A 780 7.00 -30.42 17.95
N SER A 781 7.63 -30.17 16.80
CA SER A 781 8.88 -29.39 16.73
C SER A 781 8.70 -27.94 17.20
N ASN A 782 7.57 -27.31 16.84
CA ASN A 782 7.22 -25.97 17.29
C ASN A 782 6.93 -25.93 18.80
N ILE A 783 6.21 -26.92 19.33
CA ILE A 783 5.92 -27.02 20.77
C ILE A 783 7.24 -27.24 21.54
N GLN A 784 8.13 -28.10 21.08
CA GLN A 784 9.44 -28.33 21.70
C GLN A 784 10.31 -27.06 21.74
N LEU A 785 10.35 -26.31 20.64
CA LEU A 785 11.08 -25.04 20.57
C LEU A 785 10.49 -24.04 21.56
N LEU A 786 9.16 -23.94 21.60
CA LEU A 786 8.45 -23.02 22.46
C LEU A 786 8.62 -23.37 23.95
N LEU A 787 8.64 -24.66 24.31
CA LEU A 787 8.95 -25.13 25.66
C LEU A 787 10.37 -24.77 26.09
N LYS A 788 11.38 -24.98 25.22
CA LYS A 788 12.76 -24.58 25.52
C LYS A 788 12.90 -23.08 25.76
N GLN A 789 12.19 -22.26 24.99
CA GLN A 789 12.16 -20.83 25.20
C GLN A 789 11.48 -20.44 26.53
N LEU A 790 10.36 -21.08 26.88
CA LEU A 790 9.68 -20.86 28.16
C LEU A 790 10.57 -21.29 29.35
N GLN A 791 11.30 -22.40 29.24
CA GLN A 791 12.22 -22.90 30.26
C GLN A 791 13.39 -21.94 30.50
N SER A 792 14.00 -21.45 29.41
CA SER A 792 15.10 -20.46 29.47
C SER A 792 14.65 -19.16 30.14
N ARG A 793 13.43 -18.70 29.83
CA ARG A 793 12.85 -17.48 30.43
C ARG A 793 12.42 -17.70 31.88
N LYS A 794 11.89 -18.88 32.23
CA LYS A 794 11.54 -19.27 33.61
C LYS A 794 12.72 -19.08 34.55
N ALA A 795 13.93 -19.51 34.17
CA ALA A 795 15.13 -19.35 34.99
C ALA A 795 15.44 -17.89 35.38
N ARG A 796 14.97 -16.91 34.58
CA ARG A 796 15.13 -15.47 34.85
C ARG A 796 13.97 -14.87 35.64
N VAL A 797 12.74 -15.30 35.38
CA VAL A 797 11.51 -14.69 35.97
C VAL A 797 11.10 -15.35 37.29
N GLU A 798 11.36 -16.64 37.47
CA GLU A 798 10.93 -17.42 38.64
C GLU A 798 11.51 -16.93 39.99
N PRO A 799 12.80 -16.58 40.12
CA PRO A 799 13.35 -16.08 41.39
C PRO A 799 12.62 -14.83 41.89
N PHE A 800 12.20 -13.98 40.95
CA PHE A 800 11.47 -12.75 41.22
C PHE A 800 10.00 -12.99 41.57
N MET A 801 9.32 -13.86 40.81
CA MET A 801 7.95 -14.29 41.15
C MET A 801 7.90 -14.87 42.56
N ARG A 802 8.87 -15.73 42.91
CA ARG A 802 9.00 -16.31 44.25
C ARG A 802 9.16 -15.25 45.33
N GLN A 803 9.94 -14.21 45.07
CA GLN A 803 10.15 -13.11 46.01
C GLN A 803 8.86 -12.30 46.27
N ILE A 804 8.06 -12.05 45.22
CA ILE A 804 6.77 -11.35 45.34
C ILE A 804 5.73 -12.22 46.06
N CYS A 805 5.63 -13.51 45.72
CA CYS A 805 4.73 -14.43 46.42
C CYS A 805 5.09 -14.56 47.91
N LEU A 806 6.38 -14.63 48.26
CA LEU A 806 6.84 -14.68 49.66
C LEU A 806 6.53 -13.38 50.44
N LYS A 807 6.65 -12.21 49.79
CA LYS A 807 6.27 -10.92 50.40
C LYS A 807 4.77 -10.87 50.71
N ASN A 808 3.94 -11.36 49.79
CA ASN A 808 2.48 -11.38 49.97
C ASN A 808 2.04 -12.40 51.03
N ALA A 809 2.69 -13.58 51.09
CA ALA A 809 2.43 -14.57 52.14
C ALA A 809 2.82 -14.06 53.54
N ALA A 810 3.91 -13.29 53.66
CA ALA A 810 4.31 -12.67 54.93
C ALA A 810 3.33 -11.56 55.38
N ALA A 811 2.77 -10.79 54.43
CA ALA A 811 1.74 -9.81 54.71
C ALA A 811 0.44 -10.46 55.22
N ALA A 812 0.02 -11.59 54.62
CA ALA A 812 -1.16 -12.36 55.03
C ALA A 812 -1.00 -13.10 56.39
N GLY A 813 0.22 -13.51 56.76
CA GLY A 813 0.50 -14.11 58.08
C GLY A 813 0.55 -13.10 59.23
N SER A 814 0.82 -11.82 58.94
CA SER A 814 0.88 -10.76 59.95
C SER A 814 -0.49 -10.26 60.41
N SER A 815 -1.55 -10.49 59.62
CA SER A 815 -2.93 -10.08 59.94
C SER A 815 -3.69 -11.08 60.82
N THR A 816 -3.14 -12.27 61.08
CA THR A 816 -3.83 -13.37 61.80
C THR A 816 -3.34 -13.62 63.23
N THR A 817 -2.39 -12.84 63.76
CA THR A 817 -1.85 -13.01 65.14
C THR A 817 -2.19 -11.87 66.11
N GLY A 818 -3.08 -10.95 65.72
CA GLY A 818 -3.53 -9.83 66.56
C GLY A 818 -4.90 -10.03 67.20
N ASP A 819 -5.23 -11.21 67.71
CA ASP A 819 -6.40 -11.41 68.58
C ASP A 819 -6.25 -12.69 69.40
N LYS A 820 -5.46 -12.60 70.49
CA LYS A 820 -5.56 -13.41 71.73
C LYS A 820 -4.41 -13.06 72.68
N ASN A 821 -4.70 -12.13 73.60
CA ASN A 821 -4.34 -12.13 75.04
C ASN A 821 -4.04 -10.72 75.54
N GLY A 822 -4.86 -10.26 76.50
CA GLY A 822 -4.50 -9.28 77.53
C GLY A 822 -4.82 -7.83 77.23
#